data_AF-A0A5D0N6C4-F1
#
_entry.id   AF-A0A5D0N6C4-F1
#
_cell.length_a   1.000
_cell.length_b   1.000
_cell.length_c   1.000
_cell.angle_alpha   90.00
_cell.angle_beta   90.00
_cell.angle_gamma   90.00
#
_symmetry.space_group_name_H-M   'P 1'
#
loop_
_entity.id
_entity.type
_entity.pdbx_description
1 polymer ?
#
loop_
_entity_poly.entity_id
_entity_poly.type
_entity_poly.pdbx_seq_one_letter_code
_entity_poly.pdbx_strand_id
1 'polypeptide(L)'
;MQRSVEGAAGPRPAVPIARILAAAATAAALVVPAGSAALAAGPAGPAPVVTRAGLDPALVAGRGATVDFVEQEAEHARTTGTVIGPDRAAYTLAGEASGRRAVRLSPGQYVEFTLPKAANALTVRYSIPDAPGGGGITAPLRVTVGRGPARTMTLTSQYAWLYNQYPFTNDPEADLLHPDWWITECSCVPAATTPPPAITKPFRPHHFYDEQRLLLGRTHRAGEVVRLTAPTGTAAAWTVIDLLDSHLVAPPRVLPHAVNVLAFGADPTGRRESADAFDRAVAYARRVDRTLYLPPGTYQVNRHIVVDDVTIAGAGSWYTVVKGREVALDTPAPDGSVHTGVGFYGRDAADGGSSDVHLSGFAVEGDVRERIDTDQVNAIGGALNHSTVDGLYLHHTKVGLWFDGPMTDLRVTDTVVADQIADGLNFHTGVTHSSISNSFIRNTGDDALAMWSEATANAHNTFDHNTVQSPVLANGIALYGGADLTVSHNLIADPVREGSAIQVGSRFGAEPFTGHLRITGNTTVRAGTYDLNWNIGLGAIWFYALDRSIDADIQVVGDSYLDNTYNAIMLVSDWPVKDAVSISDVHFRDIRVDGTGTSVVSARTAGSASFADVDARNVGAVGVNNCGSFHFTPAGSEFGLADLGGNDGWLAPWLLPNTITCDDRPPVVPPPPPSPW
;
A
#
# COMPACT_ATOMS: atom_id res chain seq x y z
N MET A 1 14.28 -83.85 -3.98
CA MET A 1 15.05 -84.92 -4.64
C MET A 1 14.56 -85.02 -6.06
N GLN A 2 15.49 -84.93 -7.02
CA GLN A 2 15.51 -85.66 -8.30
C GLN A 2 14.27 -85.60 -9.22
N ARG A 3 14.39 -85.49 -10.53
CA ARG A 3 15.48 -85.21 -11.47
C ARG A 3 14.74 -85.15 -12.81
N SER A 4 15.05 -84.12 -13.59
CA SER A 4 15.33 -84.15 -15.04
C SER A 4 14.92 -85.39 -15.86
N VAL A 5 14.29 -85.20 -17.03
CA VAL A 5 14.96 -85.08 -18.35
C VAL A 5 13.89 -84.91 -19.46
N GLU A 6 14.32 -84.18 -20.49
CA GLU A 6 13.69 -83.73 -21.74
C GLU A 6 13.10 -84.82 -22.65
N GLY A 7 12.23 -84.40 -23.57
CA GLY A 7 11.86 -85.21 -24.74
C GLY A 7 10.61 -84.79 -25.51
N ALA A 8 10.74 -83.71 -26.30
CA ALA A 8 10.07 -83.39 -27.59
C ALA A 8 8.60 -83.79 -27.87
N ALA A 9 7.76 -82.79 -28.19
CA ALA A 9 6.71 -82.88 -29.21
C ALA A 9 6.08 -81.51 -29.56
N GLY A 10 5.88 -81.26 -30.86
CA GLY A 10 4.69 -80.55 -31.37
C GLY A 10 4.82 -79.06 -31.77
N PRO A 11 4.50 -78.68 -33.03
CA PRO A 11 4.48 -77.29 -33.47
C PRO A 11 3.09 -76.65 -33.37
N ARG A 12 3.02 -75.33 -33.10
CA ARG A 12 1.92 -74.36 -33.40
C ARG A 12 2.17 -73.04 -32.64
N PRO A 13 1.54 -71.90 -33.00
CA PRO A 13 1.69 -71.15 -34.25
C PRO A 13 2.15 -69.70 -33.97
N ALA A 14 2.62 -68.98 -35.00
CA ALA A 14 2.94 -67.56 -34.92
C ALA A 14 1.77 -66.70 -35.43
N VAL A 15 1.53 -65.57 -34.76
CA VAL A 15 0.72 -64.43 -35.24
C VAL A 15 1.63 -63.21 -35.22
N PRO A 16 1.67 -62.40 -36.30
CA PRO A 16 1.38 -60.99 -36.12
C PRO A 16 0.63 -60.30 -37.29
N ILE A 17 -0.26 -59.38 -36.87
CA ILE A 17 -0.38 -57.96 -37.26
C ILE A 17 -0.75 -57.55 -38.71
N ALA A 18 -1.80 -56.72 -38.73
CA ALA A 18 -2.21 -55.66 -39.65
C ALA A 18 -2.69 -56.03 -41.07
N ARG A 19 -4.00 -55.84 -41.27
CA ARG A 19 -4.59 -55.56 -42.59
C ARG A 19 -5.27 -54.20 -42.57
N ILE A 20 -4.82 -53.34 -43.48
CA ILE A 20 -5.57 -52.23 -44.06
C ILE A 20 -6.47 -52.82 -45.16
N LEU A 21 -7.74 -52.42 -45.23
CA LEU A 21 -8.47 -52.07 -46.47
C LEU A 21 -9.89 -51.58 -46.18
N ALA A 22 -10.34 -50.65 -47.04
CA ALA A 22 -11.44 -49.72 -46.91
C ALA A 22 -12.84 -50.28 -47.23
N ALA A 23 -13.89 -49.61 -46.73
CA ALA A 23 -15.24 -49.45 -47.34
C ALA A 23 -16.06 -48.49 -46.43
N ALA A 24 -16.44 -47.30 -46.91
CA ALA A 24 -17.69 -46.97 -47.61
C ALA A 24 -18.88 -46.64 -46.67
N ALA A 25 -19.57 -45.56 -47.00
CA ALA A 25 -20.49 -44.78 -46.19
C ALA A 25 -21.88 -45.41 -45.97
N THR A 26 -22.47 -45.13 -44.81
CA THR A 26 -23.93 -45.09 -44.61
C THR A 26 -24.28 -43.94 -43.66
N ALA A 27 -24.97 -42.94 -44.20
CA ALA A 27 -25.58 -41.85 -43.46
C ALA A 27 -26.78 -42.39 -42.67
N ALA A 28 -26.71 -42.30 -41.35
CA ALA A 28 -27.87 -42.42 -40.47
C ALA A 28 -28.16 -41.03 -39.88
N ALA A 29 -29.19 -40.38 -40.40
CA ALA A 29 -29.75 -39.17 -39.83
C ALA A 29 -30.39 -39.49 -38.48
N LEU A 30 -29.65 -39.24 -37.39
CA LEU A 30 -30.22 -39.15 -36.05
C LEU A 30 -30.75 -37.72 -35.87
N VAL A 31 -32.05 -37.58 -36.02
CA VAL A 31 -32.79 -36.39 -35.56
C VAL A 31 -32.69 -36.36 -34.04
N VAL A 32 -31.74 -35.57 -33.53
CA VAL A 32 -31.73 -35.18 -32.12
C VAL A 32 -32.80 -34.11 -31.96
N PRO A 33 -33.76 -34.24 -31.01
CA PRO A 33 -34.70 -33.15 -30.75
C PRO A 33 -33.88 -31.95 -30.28
N ALA A 34 -34.06 -30.81 -30.96
CA ALA A 34 -33.57 -29.51 -30.50
C ALA A 34 -34.33 -29.12 -29.22
N GLY A 35 -33.91 -29.71 -28.11
CA GLY A 35 -34.32 -29.38 -26.76
C GLY A 35 -33.13 -28.80 -25.99
N SER A 36 -32.41 -27.85 -26.60
CA SER A 36 -31.54 -26.97 -25.84
C SER A 36 -32.46 -26.11 -24.99
N ALA A 37 -32.73 -26.55 -23.76
CA ALA A 37 -33.14 -25.63 -22.72
C ALA A 37 -32.02 -24.59 -22.63
N ALA A 38 -32.20 -23.46 -23.32
CA ALA A 38 -31.43 -22.27 -23.08
C ALA A 38 -31.63 -21.99 -21.59
N LEU A 39 -30.63 -22.31 -20.78
CA LEU A 39 -30.52 -21.77 -19.44
C LEU A 39 -30.56 -20.27 -19.65
N ALA A 40 -31.71 -19.66 -19.38
CA ALA A 40 -31.85 -18.22 -19.38
C ALA A 40 -30.71 -17.67 -18.54
N ALA A 41 -29.76 -17.01 -19.20
CA ALA A 41 -28.82 -16.16 -18.52
C ALA A 41 -29.68 -15.22 -17.67
N GLY A 42 -29.41 -15.16 -16.37
CA GLY A 42 -30.04 -14.14 -15.53
C GLY A 42 -29.81 -12.76 -16.18
N PRO A 43 -30.66 -11.76 -15.89
CA PRO A 43 -30.50 -10.44 -16.47
C PRO A 43 -29.03 -10.01 -16.36
N ALA A 44 -28.41 -9.68 -17.49
CA ALA A 44 -27.04 -9.23 -17.52
C ALA A 44 -26.95 -8.03 -16.57
N GLY A 45 -26.12 -8.15 -15.53
CA GLY A 45 -25.85 -7.03 -14.64
C GLY A 45 -25.26 -5.86 -15.44
N PRO A 46 -25.22 -4.65 -14.85
CA PRO A 46 -24.44 -3.57 -15.43
C PRO A 46 -23.01 -4.04 -15.74
N ALA A 47 -22.45 -3.51 -16.82
CA ALA A 47 -21.08 -3.83 -17.21
C ALA A 47 -20.13 -3.52 -16.04
N PRO A 48 -19.16 -4.40 -15.73
CA PRO A 48 -18.22 -4.16 -14.66
C PRO A 48 -17.38 -2.92 -14.95
N VAL A 49 -17.21 -2.07 -13.95
CA VAL A 49 -16.34 -0.88 -14.00
C VAL A 49 -15.03 -1.25 -13.31
N VAL A 50 -13.98 -1.42 -14.10
CA VAL A 50 -12.64 -1.70 -13.60
C VAL A 50 -11.93 -0.39 -13.30
N THR A 51 -11.26 -0.33 -12.15
CA THR A 51 -10.47 0.82 -11.74
C THR A 51 -9.02 0.44 -11.46
N ARG A 52 -8.17 1.46 -11.36
CA ARG A 52 -6.88 1.41 -10.65
C ARG A 52 -6.79 2.61 -9.75
N ALA A 53 -6.84 2.38 -8.44
CA ALA A 53 -6.93 3.44 -7.44
C ALA A 53 -8.08 4.42 -7.73
N GLY A 54 -9.29 3.89 -7.93
CA GLY A 54 -10.49 4.69 -8.20
C GLY A 54 -10.50 5.50 -9.50
N LEU A 55 -9.59 5.25 -10.45
CA LEU A 55 -9.57 5.87 -11.78
C LEU A 55 -9.77 4.87 -12.91
N ASP A 56 -10.19 5.38 -14.07
CA ASP A 56 -10.12 4.64 -15.33
C ASP A 56 -8.66 4.22 -15.58
N PRO A 57 -8.38 2.91 -15.79
CA PRO A 57 -7.04 2.41 -16.04
C PRO A 57 -6.30 3.09 -17.19
N ALA A 58 -7.02 3.67 -18.17
CA ALA A 58 -6.42 4.39 -19.29
C ALA A 58 -5.71 5.68 -18.87
N LEU A 59 -6.14 6.33 -17.77
CA LEU A 59 -5.53 7.55 -17.25
C LEU A 59 -4.18 7.30 -16.58
N VAL A 60 -3.92 6.07 -16.16
CA VAL A 60 -2.74 5.67 -15.38
C VAL A 60 -1.95 4.56 -16.10
N ALA A 61 -2.08 4.49 -17.42
CA ALA A 61 -1.39 3.51 -18.23
C ALA A 61 0.14 3.66 -18.11
N GLY A 62 0.85 2.55 -17.86
CA GLY A 62 2.30 2.57 -17.65
C GLY A 62 2.74 3.22 -16.33
N ARG A 63 1.85 3.30 -15.34
CA ARG A 63 2.12 3.80 -13.99
C ARG A 63 1.73 2.75 -12.96
N GLY A 64 2.46 2.71 -11.85
CA GLY A 64 2.24 1.82 -10.73
C GLY A 64 2.44 0.34 -11.02
N ALA A 65 2.14 -0.48 -10.01
CA ALA A 65 2.39 -1.91 -10.04
C ALA A 65 1.47 -2.66 -11.00
N THR A 66 2.05 -3.66 -11.67
CA THR A 66 1.33 -4.72 -12.37
C THR A 66 0.87 -5.75 -11.35
N VAL A 67 -0.41 -5.69 -11.01
CA VAL A 67 -1.04 -6.55 -10.00
C VAL A 67 -1.76 -7.76 -10.60
N ASP A 68 -1.96 -8.80 -9.80
CA ASP A 68 -2.63 -10.06 -10.21
C ASP A 68 -4.16 -10.03 -10.06
N PHE A 69 -4.72 -8.88 -9.70
CA PHE A 69 -6.14 -8.65 -9.50
C PHE A 69 -6.74 -7.62 -10.43
N VAL A 70 -8.07 -7.62 -10.44
CA VAL A 70 -8.88 -6.55 -11.02
C VAL A 70 -9.70 -5.90 -9.92
N GLU A 71 -9.48 -4.61 -9.71
CA GLU A 71 -10.14 -3.76 -8.72
C GLU A 71 -11.48 -3.22 -9.26
N GLN A 72 -12.48 -3.16 -8.39
CA GLN A 72 -13.78 -2.52 -8.63
C GLN A 72 -14.23 -1.77 -7.37
N GLU A 73 -14.52 -0.48 -7.51
CA GLU A 73 -15.05 0.36 -6.42
C GLU A 73 -16.52 0.05 -6.13
N ALA A 74 -16.90 0.01 -4.85
CA ALA A 74 -18.24 -0.39 -4.44
C ALA A 74 -19.33 0.60 -4.86
N GLU A 75 -19.03 1.89 -4.93
CA GLU A 75 -19.98 2.93 -5.36
C GLU A 75 -20.34 2.85 -6.85
N HIS A 76 -19.56 2.11 -7.65
CA HIS A 76 -19.88 1.78 -9.03
C HIS A 76 -20.71 0.48 -9.17
N ALA A 77 -20.78 -0.31 -8.10
CA ALA A 77 -21.51 -1.56 -8.07
C ALA A 77 -22.99 -1.35 -7.73
N ARG A 78 -23.83 -2.32 -8.11
CA ARG A 78 -25.26 -2.27 -7.78
C ARG A 78 -25.43 -2.57 -6.30
N THR A 79 -26.15 -1.72 -5.57
CA THR A 79 -26.34 -1.90 -4.13
C THR A 79 -27.76 -1.60 -3.66
N THR A 80 -28.14 -2.20 -2.53
CA THR A 80 -29.31 -1.81 -1.72
C THR A 80 -28.94 -0.98 -0.50
N GLY A 81 -27.64 -0.77 -0.25
CA GLY A 81 -27.10 0.12 0.76
C GLY A 81 -27.06 1.57 0.33
N THR A 82 -26.29 2.36 1.06
CA THR A 82 -26.15 3.81 0.83
C THR A 82 -24.73 4.12 0.42
N VAL A 83 -24.55 4.78 -0.73
CA VAL A 83 -23.25 5.35 -1.12
C VAL A 83 -22.92 6.50 -0.16
N ILE A 84 -21.73 6.48 0.42
CA ILE A 84 -21.16 7.58 1.22
C ILE A 84 -20.07 8.29 0.43
N GLY A 85 -19.83 9.56 0.74
CA GLY A 85 -18.89 10.41 0.01
C GLY A 85 -19.45 11.02 -1.29
N PRO A 86 -18.62 11.73 -2.08
CA PRO A 86 -17.20 11.94 -1.85
C PRO A 86 -16.92 12.84 -0.64
N ASP A 87 -15.92 12.50 0.17
CA ASP A 87 -15.41 13.35 1.25
C ASP A 87 -13.88 13.24 1.32
N ARG A 88 -13.17 14.34 1.53
CA ARG A 88 -11.71 14.37 1.67
C ARG A 88 -11.26 14.81 3.06
N ALA A 89 -12.20 15.03 3.98
CA ALA A 89 -11.88 15.39 5.34
C ALA A 89 -11.24 14.20 6.07
N ALA A 90 -10.16 14.48 6.79
CA ALA A 90 -9.58 13.56 7.75
C ALA A 90 -10.63 13.10 8.78
N TYR A 91 -10.41 11.92 9.37
CA TYR A 91 -11.28 11.37 10.42
C TYR A 91 -12.72 11.09 9.96
N THR A 92 -12.92 10.83 8.66
CA THR A 92 -14.20 10.40 8.11
C THR A 92 -14.05 9.07 7.35
N LEU A 93 -15.08 8.22 7.41
CA LEU A 93 -15.11 6.96 6.67
C LEU A 93 -14.95 7.18 5.15
N ALA A 94 -15.57 8.23 4.60
CA ALA A 94 -15.43 8.51 3.17
C ALA A 94 -14.05 9.09 2.82
N GLY A 95 -13.44 9.88 3.72
CA GLY A 95 -12.07 10.40 3.58
C GLY A 95 -11.03 9.31 3.37
N GLU A 96 -11.11 8.21 4.10
CA GLU A 96 -10.15 7.09 3.99
C GLU A 96 -10.55 6.02 2.96
N ALA A 97 -11.70 6.16 2.31
CA ALA A 97 -12.14 5.25 1.24
C ALA A 97 -11.35 5.48 -0.05
N SER A 98 -11.12 4.42 -0.83
CA SER A 98 -10.61 4.55 -2.20
C SER A 98 -11.58 5.41 -3.00
N GLY A 99 -11.06 6.31 -3.85
CA GLY A 99 -11.94 7.20 -4.62
C GLY A 99 -12.77 8.16 -3.76
N ARG A 100 -12.53 8.17 -2.44
CA ARG A 100 -13.22 8.97 -1.42
C ARG A 100 -14.69 8.62 -1.22
N ARG A 101 -15.11 7.43 -1.65
CA ARG A 101 -16.49 6.96 -1.63
C ARG A 101 -16.52 5.48 -1.29
N ALA A 102 -17.63 5.04 -0.73
CA ALA A 102 -17.84 3.64 -0.40
C ALA A 102 -19.34 3.34 -0.31
N VAL A 103 -19.71 2.08 -0.05
CA VAL A 103 -21.10 1.67 0.17
C VAL A 103 -21.29 1.18 1.60
N ARG A 104 -22.14 1.89 2.35
CA ARG A 104 -22.56 1.48 3.70
C ARG A 104 -23.79 0.57 3.63
N LEU A 105 -23.67 -0.61 4.22
CA LEU A 105 -24.68 -1.64 4.34
C LEU A 105 -25.20 -1.71 5.78
N SER A 106 -26.52 -1.64 5.94
CA SER A 106 -27.24 -2.07 7.14
C SER A 106 -27.46 -3.59 7.09
N PRO A 107 -27.73 -4.26 8.21
CA PRO A 107 -28.08 -5.68 8.22
C PRO A 107 -29.21 -6.01 7.22
N GLY A 108 -28.95 -6.97 6.33
CA GLY A 108 -29.84 -7.37 5.23
C GLY A 108 -29.56 -6.70 3.88
N GLN A 109 -28.75 -5.64 3.84
CA GLN A 109 -28.35 -4.97 2.59
C GLN A 109 -27.11 -5.63 1.96
N TYR A 110 -26.91 -5.33 0.67
CA TYR A 110 -25.84 -5.93 -0.12
C TYR A 110 -25.29 -5.00 -1.19
N VAL A 111 -24.12 -5.36 -1.72
CA VAL A 111 -23.52 -4.82 -2.95
C VAL A 111 -23.17 -5.96 -3.90
N GLU A 112 -23.35 -5.74 -5.21
CA GLU A 112 -23.17 -6.73 -6.27
C GLU A 112 -22.17 -6.26 -7.33
N PHE A 113 -21.06 -6.97 -7.43
CA PHE A 113 -20.02 -6.77 -8.44
C PHE A 113 -20.16 -7.81 -9.55
N THR A 114 -20.04 -7.38 -10.80
CA THR A 114 -19.92 -8.32 -11.93
C THR A 114 -18.44 -8.65 -12.11
N LEU A 115 -18.07 -9.92 -12.27
CA LEU A 115 -16.66 -10.27 -12.51
C LEU A 115 -16.20 -9.82 -13.91
N PRO A 116 -15.16 -8.99 -14.04
CA PRO A 116 -14.64 -8.57 -15.35
C PRO A 116 -13.82 -9.67 -16.02
N LYS A 117 -13.18 -10.54 -15.24
CA LYS A 117 -12.37 -11.68 -15.68
C LYS A 117 -12.69 -12.92 -14.85
N ALA A 118 -12.12 -14.06 -15.24
CA ALA A 118 -12.22 -15.26 -14.41
C ALA A 118 -11.49 -15.04 -13.08
N ALA A 119 -12.09 -15.48 -11.98
CA ALA A 119 -11.54 -15.30 -10.64
C ALA A 119 -11.81 -16.53 -9.75
N ASN A 120 -10.91 -16.83 -8.82
CA ASN A 120 -11.05 -17.90 -7.84
C ASN A 120 -10.72 -17.46 -6.41
N ALA A 121 -10.36 -16.18 -6.22
CA ALA A 121 -10.17 -15.56 -4.93
C ALA A 121 -10.62 -14.10 -4.96
N LEU A 122 -10.94 -13.56 -3.79
CA LEU A 122 -11.39 -12.19 -3.60
C LEU A 122 -10.61 -11.55 -2.43
N THR A 123 -10.30 -10.27 -2.55
CA THR A 123 -9.93 -9.41 -1.43
C THR A 123 -10.98 -8.31 -1.34
N VAL A 124 -11.50 -8.06 -0.15
CA VAL A 124 -12.51 -7.02 0.11
C VAL A 124 -11.92 -6.05 1.10
N ARG A 125 -11.85 -4.76 0.75
CA ARG A 125 -11.58 -3.69 1.70
C ARG A 125 -12.89 -3.21 2.31
N TYR A 126 -12.94 -3.15 3.63
CA TYR A 126 -14.18 -2.93 4.37
C TYR A 126 -13.93 -2.14 5.65
N SER A 127 -15.01 -1.66 6.25
CA SER A 127 -15.02 -1.17 7.63
C SER A 127 -16.25 -1.67 8.35
N ILE A 128 -16.10 -2.01 9.63
CA ILE A 128 -17.19 -2.27 10.58
C ILE A 128 -16.96 -1.42 11.84
N PRO A 129 -17.99 -1.14 12.66
CA PRO A 129 -17.80 -0.40 13.91
C PRO A 129 -16.73 -1.02 14.78
N ASP A 130 -16.05 -0.19 15.56
CA ASP A 130 -15.29 -0.66 16.72
C ASP A 130 -16.24 -1.06 17.86
N ALA A 131 -15.71 -1.79 18.85
CA ALA A 131 -16.37 -1.97 20.13
C ALA A 131 -16.36 -0.64 20.92
N PRO A 132 -17.38 -0.36 21.76
CA PRO A 132 -17.44 0.89 22.52
C PRO A 132 -16.24 1.21 23.41
N GLY A 133 -15.48 0.20 23.84
CA GLY A 133 -14.27 0.35 24.65
C GLY A 133 -12.98 0.01 23.90
N GLY A 134 -13.00 0.03 22.57
CA GLY A 134 -11.85 -0.38 21.76
C GLY A 134 -11.68 -1.88 21.63
N GLY A 135 -10.65 -2.29 20.91
CA GLY A 135 -10.27 -3.70 20.75
C GLY A 135 -11.13 -4.52 19.78
N GLY A 136 -12.00 -3.87 19.00
CA GLY A 136 -12.68 -4.46 17.85
C GLY A 136 -13.85 -5.39 18.14
N ILE A 137 -14.63 -5.65 17.10
CA ILE A 137 -15.65 -6.71 17.02
C ILE A 137 -15.39 -7.60 15.81
N THR A 138 -16.12 -8.71 15.72
CA THR A 138 -16.18 -9.50 14.48
C THR A 138 -17.59 -9.50 13.89
N ALA A 139 -17.68 -9.58 12.56
CA ALA A 139 -18.96 -9.61 11.85
C ALA A 139 -18.90 -10.52 10.62
N PRO A 140 -19.93 -11.35 10.35
CA PRO A 140 -19.98 -12.12 9.12
C PRO A 140 -20.31 -11.22 7.92
N LEU A 141 -19.62 -11.43 6.80
CA LEU A 141 -20.01 -10.96 5.48
C LEU A 141 -20.33 -12.16 4.60
N ARG A 142 -21.58 -12.30 4.18
CA ARG A 142 -22.00 -13.41 3.33
C ARG A 142 -21.60 -13.12 1.88
N VAL A 143 -20.88 -14.05 1.28
CA VAL A 143 -20.38 -13.97 -0.09
C VAL A 143 -21.06 -15.04 -0.94
N THR A 144 -21.69 -14.63 -2.04
CA THR A 144 -22.22 -15.55 -3.06
C THR A 144 -21.68 -15.17 -4.42
N VAL A 145 -21.25 -16.16 -5.21
CA VAL A 145 -20.75 -15.92 -6.57
C VAL A 145 -21.51 -16.79 -7.57
N GLY A 146 -22.25 -16.13 -8.47
CA GLY A 146 -23.13 -16.79 -9.44
C GLY A 146 -24.14 -17.72 -8.76
N ARG A 147 -24.20 -18.99 -9.20
CA ARG A 147 -25.02 -20.05 -8.58
C ARG A 147 -24.24 -20.93 -7.59
N GLY A 148 -23.05 -20.49 -7.17
CA GLY A 148 -22.22 -21.23 -6.21
C GLY A 148 -22.82 -21.24 -4.80
N PRO A 149 -22.35 -22.14 -3.92
CA PRO A 149 -22.73 -22.11 -2.51
C PRO A 149 -22.27 -20.80 -1.86
N ALA A 150 -23.06 -20.32 -0.90
CA ALA A 150 -22.65 -19.17 -0.11
C ALA A 150 -21.46 -19.51 0.80
N ARG A 151 -20.54 -18.56 0.89
CA ARG A 151 -19.40 -18.55 1.81
C ARG A 151 -19.58 -17.40 2.80
N THR A 152 -18.79 -17.41 3.86
CA THR A 152 -18.74 -16.32 4.84
C THR A 152 -17.30 -15.86 4.95
N MET A 153 -17.06 -14.56 4.79
CA MET A 153 -15.87 -13.88 5.29
C MET A 153 -16.17 -13.45 6.73
N THR A 154 -15.22 -13.66 7.64
CA THR A 154 -15.30 -13.08 8.98
C THR A 154 -14.52 -11.77 8.96
N LEU A 155 -15.24 -10.66 9.07
CA LEU A 155 -14.69 -9.32 9.19
C LEU A 155 -14.30 -9.05 10.64
N THR A 156 -13.32 -8.19 10.86
CA THR A 156 -12.86 -7.72 12.17
C THR A 156 -12.58 -6.21 12.16
N SER A 157 -12.73 -5.55 13.30
CA SER A 157 -12.24 -4.17 13.51
C SER A 157 -11.03 -4.11 14.44
N GLN A 158 -10.44 -5.25 14.81
CA GLN A 158 -9.33 -5.33 15.77
C GLN A 158 -8.03 -4.65 15.32
N TYR A 159 -7.85 -4.53 14.01
CA TYR A 159 -6.66 -3.94 13.37
C TYR A 159 -6.98 -2.60 12.69
N ALA A 160 -8.22 -2.13 12.87
CA ALA A 160 -8.71 -0.84 12.42
C ALA A 160 -8.99 0.02 13.65
N TRP A 161 -9.39 1.28 13.43
CA TRP A 161 -9.75 2.23 14.48
C TRP A 161 -8.61 2.56 15.43
N LEU A 162 -7.81 3.54 15.00
CA LEU A 162 -6.86 4.22 15.86
C LEU A 162 -7.44 5.56 16.32
N TYR A 163 -7.04 5.98 17.51
CA TYR A 163 -7.52 7.18 18.17
C TYR A 163 -6.34 8.02 18.67
N ASN A 164 -6.64 9.26 19.02
CA ASN A 164 -5.77 10.18 19.73
C ASN A 164 -4.60 10.75 18.91
N GLN A 165 -3.69 11.45 19.59
CA GLN A 165 -2.45 11.98 19.03
C GLN A 165 -1.47 10.85 18.70
N TYR A 166 -0.53 11.10 17.80
CA TYR A 166 0.61 10.21 17.56
C TYR A 166 1.28 9.84 18.89
N PRO A 167 1.71 8.58 19.12
CA PRO A 167 1.75 7.46 18.18
C PRO A 167 0.40 6.73 17.98
N PHE A 168 -0.71 7.21 18.54
CA PHE A 168 -2.06 6.61 18.44
C PHE A 168 -2.27 5.39 19.32
N THR A 169 -3.49 5.26 19.82
CA THR A 169 -3.94 4.17 20.68
C THR A 169 -5.20 3.52 20.11
N ASN A 170 -5.51 2.30 20.50
CA ASN A 170 -6.78 1.62 20.19
C ASN A 170 -7.85 1.81 21.27
N ASP A 171 -7.61 2.67 22.27
CA ASP A 171 -8.59 3.02 23.30
C ASP A 171 -9.37 4.30 22.90
N PRO A 172 -10.67 4.19 22.52
CA PRO A 172 -11.50 5.36 22.18
C PRO A 172 -11.77 6.28 23.37
N GLU A 173 -11.61 5.77 24.59
CA GLU A 173 -11.86 6.50 25.83
C GLU A 173 -10.58 7.06 26.46
N ALA A 174 -9.42 6.92 25.80
CA ALA A 174 -8.16 7.47 26.27
C ALA A 174 -8.22 8.98 26.48
N ASP A 175 -7.56 9.46 27.54
CA ASP A 175 -7.21 10.89 27.65
C ASP A 175 -6.14 11.25 26.62
N LEU A 176 -5.91 12.55 26.37
CA LEU A 176 -4.87 12.99 25.45
C LEU A 176 -3.52 12.34 25.80
N LEU A 177 -2.89 11.69 24.81
CA LEU A 177 -1.57 11.07 25.00
C LEU A 177 -0.50 12.14 25.25
N HIS A 178 -0.67 13.31 24.65
CA HIS A 178 0.23 14.46 24.76
C HIS A 178 -0.56 15.75 25.06
N PRO A 179 -1.04 15.93 26.32
CA PRO A 179 -1.77 17.14 26.70
C PRO A 179 -0.89 18.40 26.68
N ASP A 180 0.44 18.23 26.62
CA ASP A 180 1.46 19.27 26.50
C ASP A 180 1.75 19.69 25.05
N TRP A 181 1.16 19.01 24.06
CA TRP A 181 1.27 19.40 22.66
C TRP A 181 0.17 20.40 22.28
N TRP A 182 0.48 21.24 21.29
CA TRP A 182 -0.53 22.07 20.67
C TRP A 182 -1.49 21.21 19.84
N ILE A 183 -2.80 21.48 19.93
CA ILE A 183 -3.81 20.82 19.10
C ILE A 183 -4.74 21.83 18.42
N THR A 184 -5.14 21.51 17.19
CA THR A 184 -5.97 22.35 16.33
C THR A 184 -7.34 22.63 16.95
N GLU A 185 -7.91 21.65 17.66
CA GLU A 185 -9.29 21.66 18.17
C GLU A 185 -9.55 22.74 19.21
N CYS A 186 -8.54 23.11 20.00
CA CYS A 186 -8.59 24.26 20.89
C CYS A 186 -7.69 25.43 20.44
N SER A 187 -6.90 25.22 19.39
CA SER A 187 -5.81 26.14 18.99
C SER A 187 -4.91 26.51 20.17
N CYS A 188 -4.63 25.54 21.03
CA CYS A 188 -4.00 25.73 22.32
C CYS A 188 -3.14 24.52 22.71
N VAL A 189 -2.30 24.68 23.72
CA VAL A 189 -1.70 23.56 24.46
C VAL A 189 -2.63 23.25 25.64
N PRO A 190 -3.33 22.10 25.66
CA PRO A 190 -4.34 21.80 26.68
C PRO A 190 -3.84 21.92 28.12
N ALA A 191 -2.67 21.36 28.43
CA ALA A 191 -2.06 21.40 29.76
C ALA A 191 -1.65 22.82 30.20
N ALA A 192 -1.51 23.76 29.27
CA ALA A 192 -1.16 25.16 29.54
C ALA A 192 -2.38 26.11 29.51
N THR A 193 -3.59 25.59 29.29
CA THR A 193 -4.81 26.40 29.12
C THR A 193 -5.72 26.28 30.34
N THR A 194 -6.24 27.41 30.85
CA THR A 194 -7.13 27.44 32.02
C THR A 194 -8.44 28.18 31.69
N PRO A 195 -9.63 27.54 31.87
CA PRO A 195 -9.80 26.14 32.27
C PRO A 195 -9.32 25.17 31.18
N PRO A 196 -8.90 23.94 31.53
CA PRO A 196 -8.52 22.94 30.53
C PRO A 196 -9.64 22.72 29.51
N PRO A 197 -9.33 22.63 28.21
CA PRO A 197 -10.34 22.39 27.19
C PRO A 197 -10.95 20.99 27.37
N ALA A 198 -12.26 20.87 27.18
CA ALA A 198 -12.93 19.58 27.10
C ALA A 198 -12.76 19.01 25.68
N ILE A 199 -12.09 17.88 25.55
CA ILE A 199 -11.91 17.18 24.27
C ILE A 199 -12.98 16.11 24.12
N THR A 200 -13.66 16.11 22.98
CA THR A 200 -14.70 15.11 22.68
C THR A 200 -14.05 13.77 22.36
N LYS A 201 -14.56 12.71 22.98
CA LYS A 201 -14.15 11.32 22.72
C LYS A 201 -15.19 10.59 21.85
N PRO A 202 -14.79 9.64 20.99
CA PRO A 202 -13.39 9.32 20.65
C PRO A 202 -12.70 10.49 19.95
N PHE A 203 -11.44 10.73 20.29
CA PHE A 203 -10.66 11.83 19.73
C PHE A 203 -9.91 11.36 18.48
N ARG A 204 -10.10 12.04 17.34
CA ARG A 204 -9.43 11.75 16.05
C ARG A 204 -9.47 10.27 15.64
N PRO A 205 -10.65 9.63 15.54
CA PRO A 205 -10.73 8.27 15.04
C PRO A 205 -10.25 8.22 13.58
N HIS A 206 -9.41 7.25 13.24
CA HIS A 206 -8.82 7.06 11.90
C HIS A 206 -8.43 5.61 11.69
N HIS A 207 -7.85 5.29 10.52
CA HIS A 207 -7.47 3.94 10.14
C HIS A 207 -8.70 3.01 10.14
N PHE A 208 -9.79 3.47 9.51
CA PHE A 208 -11.12 2.87 9.64
C PHE A 208 -11.29 1.55 8.91
N TYR A 209 -10.44 1.30 7.91
CA TYR A 209 -10.57 0.19 6.99
C TYR A 209 -9.57 -0.91 7.29
N ASP A 210 -9.92 -2.11 6.85
CA ASP A 210 -9.12 -3.33 6.86
C ASP A 210 -9.45 -4.12 5.59
N GLU A 211 -8.61 -5.09 5.21
CA GLU A 211 -8.88 -5.98 4.08
C GLU A 211 -8.95 -7.47 4.45
N GLN A 212 -9.91 -8.18 3.84
CA GLN A 212 -10.14 -9.61 4.07
C GLN A 212 -10.08 -10.40 2.77
N ARG A 213 -9.22 -11.42 2.76
CA ARG A 213 -9.02 -12.35 1.64
C ARG A 213 -9.92 -13.59 1.76
N LEU A 214 -10.39 -14.13 0.63
CA LEU A 214 -11.18 -15.37 0.55
C LEU A 214 -10.91 -16.17 -0.73
N LEU A 215 -10.49 -17.43 -0.59
CA LEU A 215 -10.51 -18.40 -1.67
C LEU A 215 -11.93 -18.91 -1.95
N LEU A 216 -12.35 -18.86 -3.21
CA LEU A 216 -13.67 -19.31 -3.68
C LEU A 216 -13.76 -20.82 -3.92
N GLY A 217 -12.63 -21.54 -3.82
CA GLY A 217 -12.52 -23.00 -3.97
C GLY A 217 -12.82 -23.56 -5.37
N ARG A 218 -13.16 -22.71 -6.33
CA ARG A 218 -13.27 -23.00 -7.76
C ARG A 218 -13.09 -21.72 -8.57
N THR A 219 -12.77 -21.85 -9.85
CA THR A 219 -12.74 -20.71 -10.77
C THR A 219 -14.15 -20.36 -11.26
N HIS A 220 -14.52 -19.10 -11.05
CA HIS A 220 -15.73 -18.46 -11.56
C HIS A 220 -15.42 -17.70 -12.86
N ARG A 221 -16.41 -17.58 -13.74
CA ARG A 221 -16.23 -16.97 -15.06
C ARG A 221 -16.51 -15.47 -15.02
N ALA A 222 -15.93 -14.74 -15.97
CA ALA A 222 -16.33 -13.36 -16.24
C ALA A 222 -17.86 -13.28 -16.47
N GLY A 223 -18.48 -12.20 -15.98
CA GLY A 223 -19.92 -11.99 -16.00
C GLY A 223 -20.70 -12.63 -14.84
N GLU A 224 -20.09 -13.55 -14.05
CA GLU A 224 -20.72 -14.00 -12.81
C GLU A 224 -20.74 -12.87 -11.77
N VAL A 225 -21.82 -12.80 -10.99
CA VAL A 225 -22.01 -11.76 -9.98
C VAL A 225 -21.49 -12.23 -8.63
N VAL A 226 -20.59 -11.45 -8.02
CA VAL A 226 -20.19 -11.52 -6.61
C VAL A 226 -21.12 -10.61 -5.82
N ARG A 227 -21.92 -11.18 -4.91
CA ARG A 227 -22.74 -10.42 -3.97
C ARG A 227 -22.13 -10.52 -2.57
N LEU A 228 -21.87 -9.37 -1.97
CA LEU A 228 -21.46 -9.21 -0.58
C LEU A 228 -22.66 -8.71 0.22
N THR A 229 -23.11 -9.48 1.22
CA THR A 229 -24.31 -9.18 2.01
C THR A 229 -23.97 -9.11 3.48
N ALA A 230 -24.31 -8.00 4.14
CA ALA A 230 -24.33 -7.90 5.58
C ALA A 230 -25.53 -8.73 6.09
N PRO A 231 -25.34 -9.86 6.82
CA PRO A 231 -26.46 -10.74 7.19
C PRO A 231 -27.43 -10.09 8.18
N THR A 232 -28.70 -10.44 8.10
CA THR A 232 -29.68 -10.10 9.15
C THR A 232 -29.26 -10.73 10.48
N GLY A 233 -29.16 -9.92 11.54
CA GLY A 233 -28.73 -10.39 12.87
C GLY A 233 -27.22 -10.39 13.10
N THR A 234 -26.42 -9.81 12.19
CA THR A 234 -25.02 -9.48 12.48
C THR A 234 -24.93 -8.50 13.67
N ALA A 235 -23.87 -8.61 14.48
CA ALA A 235 -23.62 -7.72 15.61
C ALA A 235 -23.16 -6.31 15.17
N ALA A 236 -22.56 -6.20 13.99
CA ALA A 236 -22.15 -4.91 13.43
C ALA A 236 -23.39 -4.07 13.06
N ALA A 237 -23.49 -2.87 13.63
CA ALA A 237 -24.56 -1.93 13.32
C ALA A 237 -24.59 -1.53 11.84
N TRP A 238 -23.44 -1.59 11.18
CA TRP A 238 -23.27 -1.35 9.75
C TRP A 238 -22.01 -2.05 9.24
N THR A 239 -21.90 -2.22 7.92
CA THR A 239 -20.70 -2.70 7.23
C THR A 239 -20.48 -1.81 6.02
N VAL A 240 -19.35 -1.13 5.94
CA VAL A 240 -18.94 -0.38 4.76
C VAL A 240 -18.11 -1.29 3.87
N ILE A 241 -18.43 -1.32 2.58
CA ILE A 241 -17.61 -1.95 1.55
C ILE A 241 -17.01 -0.82 0.72
N ASP A 242 -15.68 -0.78 0.65
CA ASP A 242 -14.92 0.19 -0.13
C ASP A 242 -14.73 -0.33 -1.56
N LEU A 243 -14.01 -1.45 -1.69
CA LEU A 243 -13.70 -2.04 -2.99
C LEU A 243 -13.62 -3.57 -2.93
N LEU A 244 -13.59 -4.17 -4.12
CA LEU A 244 -13.37 -5.60 -4.34
C LEU A 244 -12.25 -5.82 -5.35
N ASP A 245 -11.22 -6.54 -4.93
CA ASP A 245 -10.20 -7.09 -5.81
C ASP A 245 -10.53 -8.55 -6.14
N SER A 246 -10.57 -8.87 -7.44
CA SER A 246 -10.83 -10.22 -7.94
C SER A 246 -9.58 -10.84 -8.56
N HIS A 247 -9.14 -11.97 -8.02
CA HIS A 247 -7.88 -12.62 -8.37
C HIS A 247 -8.10 -13.95 -9.08
N LEU A 248 -7.18 -14.31 -9.98
CA LEU A 248 -7.02 -15.66 -10.51
C LEU A 248 -5.74 -16.29 -9.98
N VAL A 249 -5.84 -16.84 -8.77
CA VAL A 249 -4.71 -17.43 -8.03
C VAL A 249 -4.33 -18.78 -8.66
N ALA A 250 -3.05 -18.95 -8.98
CA ALA A 250 -2.51 -20.22 -9.48
C ALA A 250 -2.50 -21.30 -8.38
N PRO A 251 -2.50 -22.61 -8.72
CA PRO A 251 -2.33 -23.67 -7.72
C PRO A 251 -1.06 -23.49 -6.85
N PRO A 252 -1.03 -24.03 -5.62
CA PRO A 252 0.13 -23.90 -4.74
C PRO A 252 1.38 -24.51 -5.39
N ARG A 253 2.50 -23.79 -5.28
CA ARG A 253 3.82 -24.29 -5.73
C ARG A 253 4.26 -25.47 -4.87
N VAL A 254 5.03 -26.38 -5.45
CA VAL A 254 5.63 -27.54 -4.75
C VAL A 254 7.11 -27.62 -5.08
N LEU A 255 7.96 -27.67 -4.06
CA LEU A 255 9.42 -27.76 -4.20
C LEU A 255 9.93 -29.12 -3.67
N PRO A 256 10.01 -30.17 -4.52
CA PRO A 256 10.25 -31.55 -4.06
C PRO A 256 11.65 -31.84 -3.53
N HIS A 257 12.63 -30.97 -3.80
CA HIS A 257 14.04 -31.13 -3.38
C HIS A 257 14.48 -30.10 -2.33
N ALA A 258 13.54 -29.30 -1.83
CA ALA A 258 13.79 -28.32 -0.78
C ALA A 258 13.76 -28.96 0.61
N VAL A 259 14.41 -28.30 1.57
CA VAL A 259 14.30 -28.62 2.99
C VAL A 259 12.89 -28.25 3.44
N ASN A 260 12.12 -29.19 3.95
CA ASN A 260 10.73 -28.92 4.33
C ASN A 260 10.63 -28.60 5.82
N VAL A 261 10.06 -27.43 6.16
CA VAL A 261 9.92 -26.99 7.57
C VAL A 261 9.14 -27.98 8.44
N LEU A 262 8.23 -28.76 7.86
CA LEU A 262 7.46 -29.80 8.55
C LEU A 262 8.36 -30.91 9.12
N ALA A 263 9.49 -31.20 8.47
CA ALA A 263 10.46 -32.19 8.95
C ALA A 263 11.14 -31.77 10.27
N PHE A 264 11.04 -30.48 10.63
CA PHE A 264 11.59 -29.91 11.86
C PHE A 264 10.51 -29.69 12.94
N GLY A 265 9.27 -30.10 12.67
CA GLY A 265 8.17 -30.07 13.64
C GLY A 265 7.26 -28.85 13.57
N ALA A 266 7.37 -28.00 12.54
CA ALA A 266 6.45 -26.88 12.35
C ALA A 266 5.01 -27.37 12.14
N ASP A 267 4.05 -26.64 12.69
CA ASP A 267 2.64 -27.00 12.67
C ASP A 267 1.88 -26.17 11.61
N PRO A 268 1.46 -26.76 10.47
CA PRO A 268 0.78 -26.05 9.40
C PRO A 268 -0.68 -25.72 9.71
N THR A 269 -1.17 -26.08 10.91
CA THR A 269 -2.52 -25.73 11.37
C THR A 269 -2.56 -24.42 12.16
N GLY A 270 -1.41 -23.88 12.54
CA GLY A 270 -1.28 -22.66 13.34
C GLY A 270 -1.65 -22.83 14.81
N ARG A 271 -1.89 -24.07 15.26
CA ARG A 271 -2.31 -24.36 16.64
C ARG A 271 -1.14 -24.39 17.62
N ARG A 272 0.06 -24.71 17.14
CA ARG A 272 1.28 -24.77 17.95
C ARG A 272 2.32 -23.80 17.41
N GLU A 273 3.05 -23.20 18.35
CA GLU A 273 4.21 -22.37 18.07
C GLU A 273 5.22 -23.13 17.21
N SER A 274 5.73 -22.48 16.17
CA SER A 274 6.61 -23.06 15.16
C SER A 274 7.98 -22.38 15.08
N ALA A 275 8.23 -21.29 15.83
CA ALA A 275 9.49 -20.55 15.74
C ALA A 275 10.74 -21.42 15.93
N ASP A 276 10.76 -22.30 16.93
CA ASP A 276 11.91 -23.20 17.15
C ASP A 276 12.09 -24.22 16.01
N ALA A 277 11.00 -24.61 15.34
CA ALA A 277 11.07 -25.46 14.17
C ALA A 277 11.64 -24.70 12.96
N PHE A 278 11.26 -23.42 12.80
CA PHE A 278 11.82 -22.53 11.80
C PHE A 278 13.33 -22.34 12.03
N ASP A 279 13.78 -22.03 13.24
CA ASP A 279 15.21 -21.86 13.54
C ASP A 279 16.03 -23.10 13.16
N ARG A 280 15.56 -24.30 13.55
CA ARG A 280 16.23 -25.55 13.18
C ARG A 280 16.23 -25.78 11.67
N ALA A 281 15.14 -25.44 10.99
CA ALA A 281 15.01 -25.62 9.55
C ALA A 281 15.90 -24.63 8.78
N VAL A 282 15.95 -23.37 9.19
CA VAL A 282 16.84 -22.33 8.63
C VAL A 282 18.30 -22.73 8.79
N ALA A 283 18.71 -23.10 10.01
CA ALA A 283 20.08 -23.54 10.27
C ALA A 283 20.47 -24.77 9.44
N TYR A 284 19.54 -25.72 9.25
CA TYR A 284 19.77 -26.89 8.41
C TYR A 284 19.87 -26.51 6.93
N ALA A 285 18.92 -25.72 6.42
CA ALA A 285 18.83 -25.28 5.03
C ALA A 285 20.10 -24.54 4.59
N ARG A 286 20.57 -23.60 5.41
CA ARG A 286 21.86 -22.93 5.24
C ARG A 286 23.02 -23.93 5.16
N ARG A 287 23.14 -24.83 6.15
CA ARG A 287 24.25 -25.78 6.22
C ARG A 287 24.34 -26.71 4.99
N VAL A 288 23.19 -27.06 4.40
CA VAL A 288 23.15 -27.95 3.22
C VAL A 288 23.03 -27.21 1.90
N ASP A 289 23.03 -25.87 1.91
CA ASP A 289 22.88 -25.01 0.73
C ASP A 289 21.65 -25.41 -0.13
N ARG A 290 20.48 -25.40 0.52
CA ARG A 290 19.19 -25.70 -0.11
C ARG A 290 18.11 -24.78 0.40
N THR A 291 17.18 -24.42 -0.50
CA THR A 291 15.96 -23.69 -0.14
C THR A 291 15.20 -24.37 0.98
N LEU A 292 14.77 -23.57 1.97
CA LEU A 292 13.75 -23.92 2.94
C LEU A 292 12.37 -23.70 2.31
N TYR A 293 11.61 -24.78 2.16
CA TYR A 293 10.24 -24.76 1.66
C TYR A 293 9.22 -24.76 2.79
N LEU A 294 8.29 -23.82 2.70
CA LEU A 294 7.13 -23.66 3.58
C LEU A 294 5.87 -24.13 2.81
N PRO A 295 5.42 -25.40 2.99
CA PRO A 295 4.25 -25.91 2.29
C PRO A 295 2.95 -25.19 2.71
N PRO A 296 1.84 -25.38 1.98
CA PRO A 296 0.56 -24.77 2.33
C PRO A 296 0.18 -25.04 3.78
N GLY A 297 -0.26 -24.00 4.47
CA GLY A 297 -0.57 -24.03 5.90
C GLY A 297 -0.51 -22.65 6.53
N THR A 298 -1.00 -22.58 7.76
CA THR A 298 -0.83 -21.44 8.64
C THR A 298 0.14 -21.85 9.74
N TYR A 299 1.20 -21.07 9.96
CA TYR A 299 2.24 -21.37 10.93
C TYR A 299 2.24 -20.28 11.99
N GLN A 300 2.06 -20.63 13.27
CA GLN A 300 2.13 -19.66 14.35
C GLN A 300 3.61 -19.42 14.71
N VAL A 301 4.06 -18.17 14.67
CA VAL A 301 5.42 -17.72 14.99
C VAL A 301 5.32 -16.44 15.82
N ASN A 302 5.62 -16.52 17.13
CA ASN A 302 5.41 -15.40 18.06
C ASN A 302 6.69 -14.61 18.40
N ARG A 303 7.73 -14.72 17.59
CA ARG A 303 8.98 -13.97 17.72
C ARG A 303 9.69 -13.89 16.37
N HIS A 304 10.70 -13.04 16.27
CA HIS A 304 11.49 -12.92 15.05
C HIS A 304 12.23 -14.23 14.73
N ILE A 305 12.25 -14.56 13.44
CA ILE A 305 13.10 -15.60 12.86
C ILE A 305 14.30 -14.88 12.24
N VAL A 306 15.48 -15.12 12.82
CA VAL A 306 16.73 -14.53 12.29
C VAL A 306 17.16 -15.31 11.05
N VAL A 307 17.40 -14.61 9.95
CA VAL A 307 17.76 -15.17 8.64
C VAL A 307 19.09 -14.60 8.16
N ASP A 308 19.95 -15.45 7.63
CA ASP A 308 21.29 -15.14 7.11
C ASP A 308 21.70 -16.29 6.18
N ASP A 309 22.11 -16.00 4.95
CA ASP A 309 22.63 -16.99 3.99
C ASP A 309 21.64 -18.14 3.77
N VAL A 310 20.41 -17.78 3.38
CA VAL A 310 19.29 -18.72 3.27
C VAL A 310 18.22 -18.25 2.27
N THR A 311 17.74 -19.18 1.46
CA THR A 311 16.51 -19.01 0.67
C THR A 311 15.32 -19.65 1.36
N ILE A 312 14.24 -18.90 1.58
CA ILE A 312 12.96 -19.38 2.12
C ILE A 312 11.86 -19.13 1.09
N ALA A 313 11.17 -20.19 0.67
CA ALA A 313 10.12 -20.13 -0.33
C ALA A 313 8.83 -20.79 0.17
N GLY A 314 7.70 -20.09 0.06
CA GLY A 314 6.38 -20.64 0.30
C GLY A 314 5.72 -21.21 -0.94
N ALA A 315 4.50 -21.74 -0.76
CA ALA A 315 3.69 -22.28 -1.84
C ALA A 315 2.89 -21.21 -2.62
N GLY A 316 3.05 -19.92 -2.26
CA GLY A 316 2.26 -18.78 -2.67
C GLY A 316 1.63 -18.09 -1.46
N SER A 317 1.55 -16.76 -1.45
CA SER A 317 1.05 -15.95 -0.31
C SER A 317 -0.43 -16.17 0.04
N TRP A 318 -1.19 -16.82 -0.84
CA TRP A 318 -2.56 -17.30 -0.59
C TRP A 318 -2.63 -18.66 0.11
N TYR A 319 -1.51 -19.40 0.17
CA TYR A 319 -1.46 -20.79 0.64
C TYR A 319 -0.57 -20.99 1.86
N THR A 320 0.54 -20.26 1.94
CA THR A 320 1.49 -20.31 3.06
C THR A 320 1.37 -19.00 3.84
N VAL A 321 0.90 -19.08 5.08
CA VAL A 321 0.75 -17.93 5.98
C VAL A 321 1.58 -18.17 7.24
N VAL A 322 2.51 -17.27 7.54
CA VAL A 322 3.24 -17.24 8.81
C VAL A 322 2.61 -16.12 9.63
N LYS A 323 1.97 -16.46 10.74
CA LYS A 323 1.25 -15.49 11.58
C LYS A 323 1.77 -15.45 13.00
N GLY A 324 1.76 -14.28 13.63
CA GLY A 324 2.22 -14.09 15.01
C GLY A 324 1.15 -13.54 15.91
N ARG A 325 1.34 -13.73 17.21
CA ARG A 325 0.74 -12.88 18.24
C ARG A 325 1.79 -11.84 18.62
N GLU A 326 1.33 -10.66 18.95
CA GLU A 326 2.12 -9.73 19.71
C GLU A 326 2.28 -10.28 21.14
N VAL A 327 3.52 -10.31 21.63
CA VAL A 327 3.89 -10.88 22.91
C VAL A 327 4.63 -9.82 23.71
N ALA A 328 4.06 -9.43 24.85
CA ALA A 328 4.73 -8.56 25.81
C ALA A 328 5.99 -9.24 26.38
N LEU A 329 7.07 -8.48 26.44
CA LEU A 329 8.34 -8.89 27.00
C LEU A 329 8.38 -8.56 28.49
N ASP A 330 8.93 -9.47 29.31
CA ASP A 330 9.09 -9.25 30.75
C ASP A 330 10.01 -8.04 31.05
N THR A 331 10.96 -7.80 30.16
CA THR A 331 11.86 -6.65 30.17
C THR A 331 12.02 -6.12 28.75
N PRO A 332 12.14 -4.79 28.55
CA PRO A 332 12.40 -4.25 27.23
C PRO A 332 13.64 -4.88 26.58
N ALA A 333 13.58 -5.13 25.28
CA ALA A 333 14.71 -5.56 24.47
C ALA A 333 15.76 -4.44 24.34
N PRO A 334 17.00 -4.74 23.89
CA PRO A 334 18.05 -3.73 23.76
C PRO A 334 17.70 -2.54 22.85
N ASP A 335 16.82 -2.75 21.87
CA ASP A 335 16.28 -1.73 20.97
C ASP A 335 15.14 -0.90 21.58
N GLY A 336 14.75 -1.21 22.83
CA GLY A 336 13.64 -0.57 23.53
C GLY A 336 12.29 -1.22 23.31
N SER A 337 12.18 -2.26 22.47
CA SER A 337 10.93 -2.98 22.25
C SER A 337 10.41 -3.55 23.56
N VAL A 338 9.13 -3.33 23.84
CA VAL A 338 8.38 -3.93 24.94
C VAL A 338 7.51 -5.10 24.46
N HIS A 339 7.35 -5.27 23.15
CA HIS A 339 6.73 -6.44 22.53
C HIS A 339 7.64 -7.11 21.48
N THR A 340 7.34 -8.37 21.17
CA THR A 340 7.83 -9.09 19.99
C THR A 340 6.67 -9.73 19.23
N GLY A 341 6.89 -10.12 17.99
CA GLY A 341 5.87 -10.74 17.14
C GLY A 341 6.48 -11.56 16.03
N VAL A 342 5.66 -11.99 15.07
CA VAL A 342 6.17 -12.63 13.85
C VAL A 342 7.06 -11.65 13.08
N GLY A 343 8.15 -12.15 12.51
CA GLY A 343 8.92 -11.40 11.52
C GLY A 343 10.13 -12.20 11.03
N PHE A 344 10.64 -11.86 9.85
CA PHE A 344 11.89 -12.40 9.32
C PHE A 344 12.95 -11.30 9.32
N TYR A 345 13.97 -11.46 10.15
CA TYR A 345 14.92 -10.41 10.44
C TYR A 345 16.34 -10.77 10.03
N GLY A 346 17.02 -9.85 9.35
CA GLY A 346 18.46 -9.84 9.29
C GLY A 346 19.07 -9.60 10.67
N ARG A 347 20.34 -9.95 10.84
CA ARG A 347 21.11 -9.52 12.01
C ARG A 347 21.27 -8.00 12.01
N ASP A 348 21.56 -7.44 13.17
CA ASP A 348 21.84 -6.00 13.32
C ASP A 348 23.02 -5.61 12.44
N ALA A 349 22.96 -4.42 11.83
CA ALA A 349 24.06 -3.90 11.00
C ALA A 349 25.37 -3.78 11.79
N ALA A 350 25.28 -3.45 13.09
CA ALA A 350 26.42 -3.38 14.00
C ALA A 350 27.15 -4.74 14.17
N ASP A 351 26.43 -5.85 14.02
CA ASP A 351 26.96 -7.22 14.04
C ASP A 351 27.35 -7.72 12.63
N GLY A 352 27.46 -6.80 11.67
CA GLY A 352 27.80 -7.08 10.27
C GLY A 352 26.61 -7.32 9.35
N GLY A 353 25.38 -7.29 9.87
CA GLY A 353 24.16 -7.56 9.12
C GLY A 353 24.07 -8.98 8.56
N SER A 354 22.92 -9.35 8.03
CA SER A 354 22.77 -10.59 7.26
C SER A 354 23.12 -10.38 5.79
N SER A 355 23.42 -11.46 5.07
CA SER A 355 23.61 -11.42 3.62
C SER A 355 23.01 -12.65 2.92
N ASP A 356 22.76 -12.55 1.61
CA ASP A 356 22.28 -13.64 0.76
C ASP A 356 20.97 -14.29 1.27
N VAL A 357 20.04 -13.43 1.68
CA VAL A 357 18.71 -13.83 2.16
C VAL A 357 17.70 -13.66 1.03
N HIS A 358 16.96 -14.73 0.72
CA HIS A 358 15.96 -14.71 -0.35
C HIS A 358 14.61 -15.21 0.17
N LEU A 359 13.64 -14.32 0.33
CA LEU A 359 12.30 -14.62 0.85
C LEU A 359 11.29 -14.55 -0.28
N SER A 360 10.48 -15.59 -0.49
CA SER A 360 9.46 -15.55 -1.54
C SER A 360 8.19 -16.37 -1.31
N GLY A 361 7.06 -15.88 -1.83
CA GLY A 361 5.84 -16.67 -2.01
C GLY A 361 5.15 -17.13 -0.73
N PHE A 362 5.13 -16.33 0.33
CA PHE A 362 4.32 -16.57 1.53
C PHE A 362 3.75 -15.25 2.08
N ALA A 363 2.79 -15.35 3.01
CA ALA A 363 2.27 -14.20 3.73
C ALA A 363 2.87 -14.12 5.15
N VAL A 364 3.03 -12.90 5.65
CA VAL A 364 3.32 -12.61 7.06
C VAL A 364 2.17 -11.80 7.63
N GLU A 365 1.52 -12.32 8.68
CA GLU A 365 0.36 -11.69 9.31
C GLU A 365 0.65 -11.43 10.80
N GLY A 366 0.77 -10.17 11.20
CA GLY A 366 0.99 -9.77 12.60
C GLY A 366 -0.28 -9.79 13.44
N ASP A 367 -0.16 -9.26 14.65
CA ASP A 367 -1.28 -9.03 15.58
C ASP A 367 -1.12 -7.67 16.28
N VAL A 368 -0.65 -6.67 15.53
CA VAL A 368 -0.33 -5.33 16.03
C VAL A 368 -1.58 -4.46 15.92
N ARG A 369 -1.97 -3.79 17.01
CA ARG A 369 -3.29 -3.10 17.11
C ARG A 369 -3.20 -1.63 17.52
N GLU A 370 -2.02 -1.16 17.85
CA GLU A 370 -1.71 0.24 18.11
C GLU A 370 -0.27 0.51 17.66
N ARG A 371 0.15 1.77 17.62
CA ARG A 371 1.53 2.08 17.27
C ARG A 371 2.33 2.29 18.55
N ILE A 372 3.35 1.47 18.71
CA ILE A 372 4.40 1.67 19.70
C ILE A 372 5.70 1.77 18.91
N ASP A 373 6.21 2.99 18.75
CA ASP A 373 7.33 3.25 17.83
C ASP A 373 8.58 2.40 18.15
N THR A 374 8.84 2.18 19.44
CA THR A 374 10.00 1.41 19.91
C THR A 374 9.90 -0.08 19.58
N ASP A 375 8.70 -0.62 19.35
CA ASP A 375 8.53 -2.05 19.11
C ASP A 375 8.94 -2.46 17.70
N GLN A 376 9.86 -3.42 17.59
CA GLN A 376 10.29 -4.00 16.32
C GLN A 376 9.32 -5.10 15.81
N VAL A 377 8.01 -4.87 15.84
CA VAL A 377 6.98 -5.83 15.39
C VAL A 377 6.64 -5.67 13.90
N ASN A 378 7.68 -5.65 13.06
CA ASN A 378 7.61 -5.50 11.60
C ASN A 378 7.61 -6.88 10.91
N ALA A 379 7.07 -6.97 9.69
CA ALA A 379 7.03 -8.26 8.99
C ALA A 379 8.43 -8.71 8.53
N ILE A 380 9.22 -7.78 7.97
CA ILE A 380 10.61 -7.98 7.56
C ILE A 380 11.46 -6.87 8.16
N GLY A 381 12.64 -7.18 8.68
CA GLY A 381 13.54 -6.12 9.17
C GLY A 381 14.99 -6.51 9.41
N GLY A 382 15.71 -5.66 10.15
CA GLY A 382 17.16 -5.76 10.36
C GLY A 382 17.97 -5.34 9.11
N ALA A 383 19.22 -5.80 9.01
CA ALA A 383 20.08 -5.51 7.85
C ALA A 383 20.20 -6.71 6.90
N LEU A 384 19.85 -6.53 5.62
CA LEU A 384 19.84 -7.60 4.59
C LEU A 384 20.66 -7.24 3.34
N ASN A 385 21.96 -7.57 3.34
CA ASN A 385 22.85 -7.32 2.20
C ASN A 385 22.65 -8.31 1.06
N HIS A 386 22.70 -7.88 -0.20
CA HIS A 386 22.67 -8.76 -1.38
C HIS A 386 21.47 -9.74 -1.35
N SER A 387 20.30 -9.22 -1.02
CA SER A 387 19.14 -10.01 -0.61
C SER A 387 17.92 -9.70 -1.47
N THR A 388 16.91 -10.58 -1.44
CA THR A 388 15.65 -10.37 -2.16
C THR A 388 14.41 -10.70 -1.34
N VAL A 389 13.37 -9.88 -1.50
CA VAL A 389 12.02 -10.14 -1.00
C VAL A 389 11.06 -10.11 -2.19
N ASP A 390 10.40 -11.22 -2.50
CA ASP A 390 9.64 -11.38 -3.75
C ASP A 390 8.26 -12.02 -3.53
N GLY A 391 7.19 -11.37 -4.00
CA GLY A 391 5.88 -12.01 -4.02
C GLY A 391 5.28 -12.29 -2.64
N LEU A 392 5.59 -11.48 -1.63
CA LEU A 392 5.03 -11.61 -0.29
C LEU A 392 3.69 -10.88 -0.14
N TYR A 393 2.93 -11.23 0.89
CA TYR A 393 1.78 -10.46 1.37
C TYR A 393 2.01 -10.15 2.86
N LEU A 394 2.16 -8.87 3.22
CA LEU A 394 2.50 -8.41 4.56
C LEU A 394 1.33 -7.63 5.15
N HIS A 395 0.88 -7.99 6.35
CA HIS A 395 -0.42 -7.55 6.89
C HIS A 395 -0.41 -7.48 8.42
N HIS A 396 -1.07 -6.48 9.01
CA HIS A 396 -1.27 -6.32 10.47
C HIS A 396 0.02 -6.29 11.30
N THR A 397 1.08 -5.71 10.74
CA THR A 397 2.34 -5.42 11.44
C THR A 397 2.45 -3.91 11.70
N LYS A 398 3.44 -3.49 12.52
CA LYS A 398 3.70 -2.05 12.69
C LYS A 398 4.14 -1.46 11.35
N VAL A 399 5.22 -2.00 10.81
CA VAL A 399 5.77 -1.67 9.48
C VAL A 399 5.84 -2.93 8.64
N GLY A 400 5.60 -2.82 7.34
CA GLY A 400 5.77 -3.95 6.43
C GLY A 400 7.22 -4.39 6.36
N LEU A 401 8.10 -3.48 5.95
CA LEU A 401 9.55 -3.71 5.88
C LEU A 401 10.35 -2.55 6.51
N TRP A 402 11.02 -2.78 7.63
CA TRP A 402 11.86 -1.76 8.29
C TRP A 402 13.32 -2.20 8.28
N PHE A 403 14.15 -1.50 7.50
CA PHE A 403 15.57 -1.85 7.36
C PHE A 403 16.44 -0.82 8.05
N ASP A 404 17.14 -1.26 9.09
CA ASP A 404 18.18 -0.48 9.77
C ASP A 404 19.55 -0.83 9.16
N GLY A 405 20.11 0.09 8.39
CA GLY A 405 21.44 -0.07 7.82
C GLY A 405 22.59 0.26 8.79
N PRO A 406 23.84 0.35 8.30
CA PRO A 406 24.21 0.28 6.89
C PRO A 406 23.98 -1.10 6.26
N MET A 407 23.43 -1.11 5.05
CA MET A 407 23.26 -2.31 4.22
C MET A 407 23.19 -1.98 2.73
N THR A 408 23.34 -2.98 1.85
CA THR A 408 23.34 -2.74 0.40
C THR A 408 22.72 -3.83 -0.46
N ASP A 409 22.25 -3.45 -1.66
CA ASP A 409 21.81 -4.37 -2.73
C ASP A 409 20.64 -5.28 -2.32
N LEU A 410 19.66 -4.70 -1.62
CA LEU A 410 18.36 -5.34 -1.37
C LEU A 410 17.40 -5.05 -2.54
N ARG A 411 16.73 -6.08 -3.04
CA ARG A 411 15.64 -5.93 -4.02
C ARG A 411 14.31 -6.46 -3.45
N VAL A 412 13.31 -5.59 -3.39
CA VAL A 412 11.92 -5.94 -3.06
C VAL A 412 11.07 -5.87 -4.33
N THR A 413 10.39 -6.96 -4.68
CA THR A 413 9.58 -7.09 -5.90
C THR A 413 8.24 -7.76 -5.64
N ASP A 414 7.25 -7.41 -6.44
CA ASP A 414 5.94 -8.09 -6.53
C ASP A 414 5.23 -8.29 -5.18
N THR A 415 5.51 -7.42 -4.20
CA THR A 415 5.06 -7.59 -2.82
C THR A 415 3.83 -6.74 -2.54
N VAL A 416 2.89 -7.31 -1.80
CA VAL A 416 1.70 -6.61 -1.31
C VAL A 416 1.89 -6.28 0.16
N VAL A 417 1.72 -5.00 0.52
CA VAL A 417 1.74 -4.51 1.90
C VAL A 417 0.40 -3.85 2.19
N ALA A 418 -0.35 -4.39 3.15
CA ALA A 418 -1.68 -3.90 3.50
C ALA A 418 -1.78 -3.65 5.01
N ASP A 419 -2.62 -2.69 5.39
CA ASP A 419 -3.09 -2.43 6.76
C ASP A 419 -1.95 -2.43 7.80
N GLN A 420 -0.96 -1.56 7.54
CA GLN A 420 0.15 -1.29 8.44
C GLN A 420 -0.21 -0.11 9.33
N ILE A 421 0.17 -0.17 10.61
CA ILE A 421 -0.09 0.94 11.55
C ILE A 421 0.89 2.12 11.38
N ALA A 422 2.04 1.87 10.77
CA ALA A 422 3.02 2.87 10.37
C ALA A 422 3.37 2.67 8.89
N ASP A 423 4.66 2.76 8.53
CA ASP A 423 5.15 2.71 7.17
C ASP A 423 4.84 1.38 6.45
N GLY A 424 4.77 1.44 5.12
CA GLY A 424 4.78 0.21 4.30
C GLY A 424 6.19 -0.37 4.18
N LEU A 425 7.16 0.47 3.79
CA LEU A 425 8.58 0.17 3.79
C LEU A 425 9.39 1.40 4.17
N ASN A 426 10.42 1.22 5.01
CA ASN A 426 11.39 2.27 5.30
C ASN A 426 12.83 1.77 5.07
N PHE A 427 13.56 2.47 4.21
CA PHE A 427 15.01 2.38 4.13
C PHE A 427 15.61 3.37 5.13
N HIS A 428 15.93 2.86 6.32
CA HIS A 428 16.39 3.66 7.44
C HIS A 428 17.91 3.55 7.59
N THR A 429 18.57 4.70 7.58
CA THR A 429 20.01 4.91 7.85
C THR A 429 21.00 4.08 7.01
N GLY A 430 21.71 4.71 6.09
CA GLY A 430 22.83 4.06 5.38
C GLY A 430 22.44 2.87 4.48
N VAL A 431 21.20 2.79 4.01
CA VAL A 431 20.77 1.79 3.03
C VAL A 431 21.18 2.26 1.63
N THR A 432 21.86 1.40 0.86
CA THR A 432 22.38 1.80 -0.46
C THR A 432 22.16 0.79 -1.58
N HIS A 433 22.04 1.25 -2.83
CA HIS A 433 21.85 0.39 -4.01
C HIS A 433 20.65 -0.55 -3.90
N SER A 434 19.64 -0.15 -3.14
CA SER A 434 18.47 -0.97 -2.83
C SER A 434 17.23 -0.44 -3.53
N SER A 435 16.27 -1.32 -3.80
CA SER A 435 15.07 -0.94 -4.53
C SER A 435 13.83 -1.67 -4.04
N ILE A 436 12.69 -0.99 -4.13
CA ILE A 436 11.37 -1.64 -4.18
C ILE A 436 10.71 -1.31 -5.50
N SER A 437 10.22 -2.34 -6.19
CA SER A 437 9.55 -2.17 -7.46
C SER A 437 8.38 -3.11 -7.66
N ASN A 438 7.46 -2.71 -8.54
CA ASN A 438 6.27 -3.49 -8.91
C ASN A 438 5.45 -3.99 -7.71
N SER A 439 5.44 -3.22 -6.62
CA SER A 439 4.79 -3.60 -5.36
C SER A 439 3.54 -2.74 -5.09
N PHE A 440 2.59 -3.32 -4.36
CA PHE A 440 1.30 -2.71 -4.05
C PHE A 440 1.20 -2.44 -2.54
N ILE A 441 0.95 -1.20 -2.16
CA ILE A 441 0.90 -0.75 -0.78
C ILE A 441 -0.44 -0.04 -0.54
N ARG A 442 -1.21 -0.49 0.45
CA ARG A 442 -2.53 0.08 0.74
C ARG A 442 -2.75 0.25 2.24
N ASN A 443 -3.41 1.36 2.61
CA ASN A 443 -3.89 1.60 3.98
C ASN A 443 -2.77 1.57 5.03
N THR A 444 -1.68 2.30 4.80
CA THR A 444 -0.61 2.48 5.79
C THR A 444 -0.97 3.60 6.77
N GLY A 445 -0.50 3.50 8.01
CA GLY A 445 -0.71 4.49 9.07
C GLY A 445 0.43 5.50 9.21
N ASP A 446 1.35 5.54 8.25
CA ASP A 446 2.38 6.55 8.00
C ASP A 446 2.84 6.45 6.53
N ASP A 447 4.03 6.97 6.21
CA ASP A 447 4.67 6.94 4.90
C ASP A 447 4.61 5.54 4.25
N ALA A 448 3.89 5.42 3.13
CA ALA A 448 3.76 4.10 2.49
C ALA A 448 5.12 3.56 2.00
N LEU A 449 5.98 4.43 1.45
CA LEU A 449 7.37 4.12 1.13
C LEU A 449 8.28 5.28 1.55
N ALA A 450 9.27 5.00 2.39
CA ALA A 450 10.18 6.01 2.94
C ALA A 450 11.66 5.67 2.71
N MET A 451 12.46 6.70 2.44
CA MET A 451 13.91 6.67 2.59
C MET A 451 14.29 7.69 3.64
N TRP A 452 14.66 7.23 4.83
CA TRP A 452 15.07 8.11 5.92
C TRP A 452 16.58 8.01 6.19
N SER A 453 17.32 9.03 5.75
CA SER A 453 18.76 9.14 5.94
C SER A 453 19.13 9.63 7.34
N GLU A 454 18.61 9.02 8.40
CA GLU A 454 18.96 9.37 9.79
C GLU A 454 20.46 9.09 10.02
N ALA A 455 21.24 10.13 10.34
CA ALA A 455 22.68 10.09 10.67
C ALA A 455 23.65 9.53 9.61
N THR A 456 23.19 8.67 8.70
CA THR A 456 23.97 8.09 7.59
C THR A 456 23.15 8.18 6.32
N ALA A 457 23.73 8.79 5.28
CA ALA A 457 23.07 9.00 4.01
C ALA A 457 22.66 7.68 3.35
N ASN A 458 21.38 7.56 3.00
CA ASN A 458 20.94 6.59 2.00
C ASN A 458 21.48 7.00 0.63
N ALA A 459 21.83 6.03 -0.23
CA ALA A 459 22.40 6.35 -1.54
C ALA A 459 22.03 5.37 -2.65
N HIS A 460 21.83 5.85 -3.88
CA HIS A 460 21.58 5.00 -5.05
C HIS A 460 20.36 4.08 -4.91
N ASN A 461 19.35 4.49 -4.14
CA ASN A 461 18.13 3.71 -3.96
C ASN A 461 17.05 4.10 -4.97
N THR A 462 16.16 3.17 -5.27
CA THR A 462 15.10 3.36 -6.28
C THR A 462 13.73 2.85 -5.80
N PHE A 463 12.70 3.69 -5.92
CA PHE A 463 11.30 3.28 -5.82
C PHE A 463 10.63 3.36 -7.20
N ASP A 464 10.32 2.22 -7.81
CA ASP A 464 9.93 2.16 -9.22
C ASP A 464 8.67 1.32 -9.49
N HIS A 465 7.72 1.84 -10.27
CA HIS A 465 6.48 1.13 -10.66
C HIS A 465 5.67 0.57 -9.47
N ASN A 466 5.60 1.28 -8.34
CA ASN A 466 4.78 0.87 -7.19
C ASN A 466 3.39 1.53 -7.25
N THR A 467 2.37 0.85 -6.74
CA THR A 467 1.06 1.47 -6.49
C THR A 467 0.89 1.69 -5.00
N VAL A 468 0.62 2.92 -4.59
CA VAL A 468 0.27 3.31 -3.22
C VAL A 468 -1.17 3.81 -3.21
N GLN A 469 -1.98 3.33 -2.27
CA GLN A 469 -3.39 3.71 -2.17
C GLN A 469 -3.83 3.92 -0.72
N SER A 470 -4.41 5.08 -0.46
CA SER A 470 -5.02 5.43 0.83
C SER A 470 -4.09 5.38 2.05
N PRO A 471 -2.87 5.96 2.03
CA PRO A 471 -2.12 6.16 3.27
C PRO A 471 -2.90 7.13 4.17
N VAL A 472 -3.15 6.71 5.41
CA VAL A 472 -4.02 7.40 6.37
C VAL A 472 -3.30 8.59 7.01
N LEU A 473 -1.99 8.52 7.16
CA LEU A 473 -1.13 9.57 7.70
C LEU A 473 0.07 9.74 6.77
N ALA A 474 0.65 10.94 6.78
CA ALA A 474 1.90 11.26 6.11
C ALA A 474 1.79 11.03 4.60
N ASN A 475 2.80 10.44 3.97
CA ASN A 475 2.95 10.47 2.53
C ASN A 475 2.74 9.13 1.84
N GLY A 476 2.51 9.17 0.54
CA GLY A 476 2.63 7.97 -0.29
C GLY A 476 4.10 7.57 -0.47
N ILE A 477 4.95 8.54 -0.83
CA ILE A 477 6.40 8.35 -0.92
C ILE A 477 7.09 9.52 -0.23
N ALA A 478 8.01 9.24 0.69
CA ALA A 478 8.81 10.24 1.37
C ALA A 478 10.31 10.00 1.20
N LEU A 479 11.03 11.06 0.87
CA LEU A 479 12.48 11.09 0.85
C LEU A 479 12.94 12.09 1.90
N TYR A 480 13.71 11.61 2.87
CA TYR A 480 14.34 12.44 3.89
C TYR A 480 15.86 12.35 3.74
N GLY A 481 16.43 13.32 3.03
CA GLY A 481 17.86 13.36 2.74
C GLY A 481 18.36 12.27 1.79
N GLY A 482 19.69 12.18 1.64
CA GLY A 482 20.36 11.10 0.91
C GLY A 482 20.95 11.53 -0.45
N ALA A 483 21.56 10.59 -1.15
CA ALA A 483 22.33 10.84 -2.37
C ALA A 483 21.86 10.00 -3.57
N ASP A 484 21.74 10.61 -4.74
CA ASP A 484 21.50 9.88 -6.00
C ASP A 484 20.27 8.95 -5.96
N LEU A 485 19.13 9.49 -5.54
CA LEU A 485 17.88 8.75 -5.34
C LEU A 485 16.95 8.85 -6.56
N THR A 486 16.17 7.80 -6.81
CA THR A 486 15.19 7.76 -7.90
C THR A 486 13.81 7.32 -7.43
N VAL A 487 12.78 8.07 -7.82
CA VAL A 487 11.35 7.72 -7.65
C VAL A 487 10.69 7.77 -9.02
N SER A 488 10.34 6.62 -9.57
CA SER A 488 9.89 6.55 -10.97
C SER A 488 8.64 5.71 -11.22
N HIS A 489 7.78 6.18 -12.12
CA HIS A 489 6.65 5.41 -12.65
C HIS A 489 5.65 4.91 -11.59
N ASN A 490 5.58 5.52 -10.41
CA ASN A 490 4.65 5.11 -9.35
C ASN A 490 3.23 5.66 -9.59
N LEU A 491 2.22 4.97 -9.07
CA LEU A 491 0.84 5.45 -8.98
C LEU A 491 0.51 5.66 -7.50
N ILE A 492 0.24 6.89 -7.08
CA ILE A 492 0.05 7.24 -5.68
C ILE A 492 -1.29 7.94 -5.50
N ALA A 493 -2.19 7.30 -4.79
CA ALA A 493 -3.56 7.77 -4.67
C ALA A 493 -4.00 7.92 -3.23
N ASP A 494 -4.87 8.88 -3.03
CA ASP A 494 -5.69 9.02 -1.85
C ASP A 494 -4.99 9.25 -0.48
N PRO A 495 -3.87 10.00 -0.36
CA PRO A 495 -3.34 10.35 0.96
C PRO A 495 -4.36 11.16 1.77
N VAL A 496 -4.44 10.98 3.09
CA VAL A 496 -5.56 11.50 3.90
C VAL A 496 -5.19 12.76 4.71
N ARG A 497 -4.11 12.73 5.50
CA ARG A 497 -3.73 13.88 6.36
C ARG A 497 -2.23 13.95 6.66
N GLU A 498 -1.76 15.15 7.02
CA GLU A 498 -0.40 15.42 7.54
C GLU A 498 0.74 14.95 6.62
N GLY A 499 0.45 14.89 5.32
CA GLY A 499 1.38 14.57 4.23
C GLY A 499 0.61 14.38 2.92
N SER A 500 1.31 14.05 1.83
CA SER A 500 0.68 13.97 0.51
C SER A 500 1.25 12.86 -0.38
N ALA A 501 1.15 12.94 -1.70
CA ALA A 501 1.60 11.83 -2.54
C ALA A 501 3.12 11.67 -2.50
N ILE A 502 3.89 12.74 -2.74
CA ILE A 502 5.36 12.69 -2.72
C ILE A 502 5.91 13.82 -1.85
N GLN A 503 6.75 13.49 -0.87
CA GLN A 503 7.51 14.47 -0.08
C GLN A 503 9.01 14.39 -0.36
N VAL A 504 9.62 15.56 -0.52
CA VAL A 504 11.07 15.76 -0.42
C VAL A 504 11.32 16.61 0.83
N GLY A 505 11.69 15.95 1.93
CA GLY A 505 11.81 16.58 3.24
C GLY A 505 13.25 16.71 3.70
N SER A 506 13.63 17.90 4.13
CA SER A 506 14.86 18.14 4.89
C SER A 506 14.50 18.36 6.36
N ARG A 507 14.17 17.26 7.04
CA ARG A 507 13.69 17.19 8.43
C ARG A 507 14.16 15.89 9.11
N PHE A 508 13.79 15.73 10.39
CA PHE A 508 14.07 14.54 11.19
C PHE A 508 15.55 14.24 11.40
N GLY A 509 16.40 15.27 11.43
CA GLY A 509 17.84 15.08 11.62
C GLY A 509 18.51 14.34 10.46
N ALA A 510 17.84 14.22 9.31
CA ALA A 510 18.36 13.52 8.15
C ALA A 510 19.61 14.22 7.58
N GLU A 511 20.49 13.42 6.98
CA GLU A 511 21.60 13.91 6.15
C GLU A 511 21.09 14.75 4.97
N PRO A 512 21.85 15.73 4.45
CA PRO A 512 21.39 16.57 3.35
C PRO A 512 21.17 15.78 2.07
N PHE A 513 20.33 16.32 1.18
CA PHE A 513 20.30 15.85 -0.20
C PHE A 513 21.61 16.19 -0.90
N THR A 514 22.20 15.23 -1.61
CA THR A 514 23.42 15.43 -2.42
C THR A 514 23.32 14.67 -3.73
N GLY A 515 24.19 14.99 -4.70
CA GLY A 515 24.13 14.39 -6.03
C GLY A 515 22.83 14.77 -6.73
N HIS A 516 22.13 13.78 -7.26
CA HIS A 516 20.87 13.98 -8.00
C HIS A 516 19.66 13.38 -7.28
N LEU A 517 18.51 14.04 -7.40
CA LEU A 517 17.22 13.45 -7.08
C LEU A 517 16.34 13.43 -8.35
N ARG A 518 16.01 12.23 -8.82
CA ARG A 518 15.18 12.03 -10.01
C ARG A 518 13.79 11.55 -9.63
N ILE A 519 12.80 12.40 -9.83
CA ILE A 519 11.38 12.08 -9.65
C ILE A 519 10.76 12.08 -11.05
N THR A 520 10.43 10.91 -11.59
CA THR A 520 10.07 10.84 -13.01
C THR A 520 8.92 9.92 -13.35
N GLY A 521 8.01 10.43 -14.18
CA GLY A 521 6.92 9.66 -14.72
C GLY A 521 5.97 9.14 -13.65
N ASN A 522 5.84 9.80 -12.49
CA ASN A 522 4.88 9.37 -11.47
C ASN A 522 3.47 9.89 -11.80
N THR A 523 2.45 9.28 -11.20
CA THR A 523 1.09 9.80 -11.27
C THR A 523 0.48 9.84 -9.89
N THR A 524 0.04 11.03 -9.48
CA THR A 524 -0.64 11.24 -8.20
C THR A 524 -2.12 11.48 -8.44
N VAL A 525 -2.95 10.99 -7.53
CA VAL A 525 -4.40 11.07 -7.65
C VAL A 525 -5.00 11.51 -6.33
N ARG A 526 -5.85 12.55 -6.35
CA ARG A 526 -6.58 13.03 -5.15
C ARG A 526 -5.66 13.34 -3.98
N ALA A 527 -4.49 13.88 -4.30
CA ALA A 527 -3.45 14.29 -3.37
C ALA A 527 -3.62 15.76 -2.95
N GLY A 528 -2.56 16.36 -2.38
CA GLY A 528 -2.54 17.69 -1.77
C GLY A 528 -3.51 17.77 -0.60
N THR A 529 -3.22 17.13 0.53
CA THR A 529 -4.15 17.05 1.68
C THR A 529 -4.20 18.36 2.45
N TYR A 530 -5.10 18.45 3.43
CA TYR A 530 -5.11 19.55 4.38
C TYR A 530 -4.17 19.27 5.55
N ASP A 531 -3.23 20.18 5.82
CA ASP A 531 -2.40 20.12 7.02
C ASP A 531 -3.13 20.81 8.18
N LEU A 532 -3.44 20.05 9.23
CA LEU A 532 -4.21 20.52 10.38
C LEU A 532 -3.42 21.46 11.30
N ASN A 533 -2.09 21.36 11.30
CA ASN A 533 -1.24 22.15 12.19
C ASN A 533 -0.96 23.53 11.58
N TRP A 534 -0.65 23.57 10.29
CA TRP A 534 -0.43 24.82 9.56
C TRP A 534 -1.72 25.46 9.04
N ASN A 535 -2.82 24.71 9.01
CA ASN A 535 -4.13 25.16 8.53
C ASN A 535 -4.05 25.66 7.06
N ILE A 536 -3.34 24.89 6.23
CA ILE A 536 -3.13 25.15 4.80
C ILE A 536 -3.21 23.85 4.00
N GLY A 537 -3.40 23.98 2.69
CA GLY A 537 -3.32 22.85 1.77
C GLY A 537 -1.91 22.50 1.33
N LEU A 538 -1.59 21.22 1.31
CA LEU A 538 -0.32 20.70 0.78
C LEU A 538 -0.34 20.61 -0.76
N GLY A 539 0.86 20.38 -1.33
CA GLY A 539 1.03 19.99 -2.73
C GLY A 539 0.91 18.48 -2.91
N ALA A 540 0.49 18.02 -4.09
CA ALA A 540 0.57 16.61 -4.47
C ALA A 540 2.02 16.10 -4.40
N ILE A 541 2.94 16.89 -4.93
CA ILE A 541 4.36 16.87 -4.54
C ILE A 541 4.65 18.07 -3.66
N TRP A 542 5.41 17.86 -2.59
CA TRP A 542 5.81 18.95 -1.71
C TRP A 542 7.24 18.84 -1.19
N PHE A 543 7.90 20.00 -1.12
CA PHE A 543 9.26 20.16 -0.66
C PHE A 543 9.23 20.88 0.68
N TYR A 544 9.89 20.32 1.69
CA TYR A 544 9.85 20.87 3.03
C TYR A 544 11.25 21.06 3.62
N ALA A 545 11.68 22.32 3.73
CA ALA A 545 12.93 22.69 4.39
C ALA A 545 12.67 23.05 5.86
N LEU A 546 13.17 22.23 6.79
CA LEU A 546 13.10 22.47 8.24
C LEU A 546 14.51 22.57 8.83
N ASP A 547 15.29 21.51 8.74
CA ASP A 547 16.58 21.43 9.42
C ASP A 547 17.69 22.18 8.68
N ARG A 548 17.55 22.32 7.35
CA ARG A 548 18.53 22.93 6.43
C ARG A 548 17.88 23.23 5.07
N SER A 549 18.61 23.96 4.23
CA SER A 549 18.21 24.23 2.84
C SER A 549 18.18 22.96 1.99
N ILE A 550 17.37 22.99 0.93
CA ILE A 550 17.35 21.99 -0.14
C ILE A 550 17.89 22.67 -1.40
N ASP A 551 19.09 22.25 -1.82
CA ASP A 551 19.87 22.85 -2.92
C ASP A 551 20.64 21.79 -3.76
N ALA A 552 20.17 20.54 -3.74
CA ALA A 552 20.66 19.47 -4.61
C ALA A 552 20.11 19.60 -6.05
N ASP A 553 20.67 18.85 -7.01
CA ASP A 553 20.09 18.76 -8.37
C ASP A 553 18.81 17.92 -8.34
N ILE A 554 17.66 18.60 -8.30
CA ILE A 554 16.33 17.98 -8.24
C ILE A 554 15.63 18.14 -9.58
N GLN A 555 15.27 17.01 -10.18
CA GLN A 555 14.54 16.97 -11.45
C GLN A 555 13.22 16.21 -11.29
N VAL A 556 12.13 16.90 -11.54
CA VAL A 556 10.77 16.35 -11.60
C VAL A 556 10.33 16.35 -13.07
N VAL A 557 10.22 15.16 -13.69
CA VAL A 557 10.06 15.03 -15.14
C VAL A 557 8.99 14.04 -15.54
N GLY A 558 7.97 14.47 -16.28
CA GLY A 558 6.97 13.57 -16.87
C GLY A 558 5.87 13.15 -15.89
N ASP A 559 5.79 13.78 -14.72
CA ASP A 559 4.80 13.48 -13.69
C ASP A 559 3.41 14.02 -14.09
N SER A 560 2.36 13.34 -13.61
CA SER A 560 0.97 13.75 -13.80
C SER A 560 0.25 13.86 -12.46
N TYR A 561 -0.39 15.00 -12.21
CA TYR A 561 -1.11 15.28 -10.97
C TYR A 561 -2.59 15.45 -11.26
N LEU A 562 -3.39 14.51 -10.78
CA LEU A 562 -4.80 14.35 -11.14
C LEU A 562 -5.69 14.62 -9.92
N ASP A 563 -6.68 15.51 -10.08
CA ASP A 563 -7.75 15.74 -9.10
C ASP A 563 -7.25 16.15 -7.70
N ASN A 564 -6.23 17.01 -7.61
CA ASN A 564 -5.66 17.41 -6.31
C ASN A 564 -6.64 18.27 -5.50
N THR A 565 -6.66 18.07 -4.19
CA THR A 565 -7.55 18.81 -3.28
C THR A 565 -7.12 20.26 -3.13
N TYR A 566 -5.81 20.50 -2.98
CA TYR A 566 -5.25 21.84 -2.86
C TYR A 566 -4.27 22.11 -4.00
N ASN A 567 -2.96 22.10 -3.72
CA ASN A 567 -1.94 22.48 -4.68
C ASN A 567 -1.41 21.26 -5.44
N ALA A 568 -0.90 21.48 -6.66
CA ALA A 568 -0.18 20.43 -7.37
C ALA A 568 1.26 20.32 -6.85
N ILE A 569 1.97 21.45 -6.79
CA ILE A 569 3.34 21.58 -6.33
C ILE A 569 3.38 22.55 -5.15
N MET A 570 4.08 22.17 -4.07
CA MET A 570 4.31 23.06 -2.93
C MET A 570 5.78 23.07 -2.51
N LEU A 571 6.32 24.26 -2.25
CA LEU A 571 7.64 24.43 -1.65
C LEU A 571 7.46 25.27 -0.39
N VAL A 572 7.88 24.74 0.76
CA VAL A 572 7.62 25.35 2.06
C VAL A 572 8.82 25.22 2.98
N SER A 573 9.04 26.25 3.79
CA SER A 573 9.91 26.20 4.97
C SER A 573 9.10 26.46 6.22
N ASP A 574 9.47 25.85 7.34
CA ASP A 574 8.76 26.09 8.60
C ASP A 574 8.96 27.54 9.05
N TRP A 575 7.93 28.11 9.67
CA TRP A 575 7.91 29.51 10.08
C TRP A 575 9.11 29.91 10.97
N PRO A 576 9.53 29.11 11.98
CA PRO A 576 10.65 29.47 12.84
C PRO A 576 12.01 29.57 12.13
N VAL A 577 12.15 28.93 10.96
CA VAL A 577 13.41 28.84 10.21
C VAL A 577 13.33 29.44 8.81
N LYS A 578 12.20 30.05 8.43
CA LYS A 578 11.91 30.55 7.07
C LYS A 578 12.95 31.53 6.48
N ASP A 579 13.75 32.16 7.34
CA ASP A 579 14.81 33.11 6.97
C ASP A 579 16.22 32.49 7.00
N ALA A 580 16.36 31.28 7.53
CA ALA A 580 17.61 30.54 7.66
C ALA A 580 17.78 29.44 6.60
N VAL A 581 16.68 28.98 6.02
CA VAL A 581 16.66 27.92 5.00
C VAL A 581 15.95 28.39 3.74
N SER A 582 16.26 27.73 2.63
CA SER A 582 15.65 27.99 1.32
C SER A 582 15.52 26.70 0.52
N ILE A 583 14.66 26.71 -0.50
CA ILE A 583 14.54 25.62 -1.48
C ILE A 583 14.83 26.20 -2.86
N SER A 584 15.97 25.83 -3.45
CA SER A 584 16.48 26.44 -4.67
C SER A 584 16.75 25.41 -5.77
N ASP A 585 16.71 25.89 -7.01
CA ASP A 585 17.12 25.13 -8.21
C ASP A 585 16.34 23.82 -8.43
N VAL A 586 15.04 23.82 -8.16
CA VAL A 586 14.16 22.69 -8.48
C VAL A 586 13.68 22.80 -9.93
N HIS A 587 13.89 21.75 -10.72
CA HIS A 587 13.53 21.73 -12.15
C HIS A 587 12.31 20.86 -12.41
N PHE A 588 11.26 21.46 -12.98
CA PHE A 588 10.04 20.76 -13.42
C PHE A 588 9.98 20.73 -14.94
N ARG A 589 9.77 19.55 -15.53
CA ARG A 589 9.59 19.39 -16.98
C ARG A 589 8.52 18.38 -17.34
N ASP A 590 7.81 18.60 -18.45
CA ASP A 590 6.87 17.63 -19.02
C ASP A 590 5.75 17.25 -18.02
N ILE A 591 5.29 18.21 -17.21
CA ILE A 591 4.32 17.98 -16.14
C ILE A 591 2.90 18.20 -16.66
N ARG A 592 1.97 17.33 -16.25
CA ARG A 592 0.54 17.50 -16.52
C ARG A 592 -0.25 17.67 -15.24
N VAL A 593 -0.99 18.76 -15.13
CA VAL A 593 -1.92 18.99 -14.02
C VAL A 593 -3.35 19.00 -14.56
N ASP A 594 -4.11 17.95 -14.24
CA ASP A 594 -5.54 17.87 -14.55
C ASP A 594 -6.36 17.99 -13.27
N GLY A 595 -6.64 19.23 -12.88
CA GLY A 595 -7.40 19.52 -11.67
C GLY A 595 -6.53 19.74 -10.45
N THR A 596 -6.56 20.97 -9.92
CA THR A 596 -6.00 21.29 -8.62
C THR A 596 -6.90 22.31 -7.94
N GLY A 597 -7.32 22.03 -6.72
CA GLY A 597 -8.34 22.85 -6.06
C GLY A 597 -7.92 24.28 -5.75
N THR A 598 -6.61 24.53 -5.67
CA THR A 598 -6.04 25.88 -5.51
C THR A 598 -5.07 26.18 -6.65
N SER A 599 -3.75 26.07 -6.42
CA SER A 599 -2.73 26.58 -7.34
C SER A 599 -1.89 25.45 -7.92
N VAL A 600 -1.31 25.68 -9.10
CA VAL A 600 -0.33 24.75 -9.66
C VAL A 600 0.93 24.77 -8.81
N VAL A 601 1.42 25.95 -8.46
CA VAL A 601 2.58 26.13 -7.56
C VAL A 601 2.19 26.98 -6.35
N SER A 602 2.49 26.49 -5.16
CA SER A 602 2.45 27.24 -3.89
C SER A 602 3.87 27.37 -3.33
N ALA A 603 4.44 28.57 -3.36
CA ALA A 603 5.80 28.86 -2.90
C ALA A 603 5.74 29.67 -1.59
N ARG A 604 6.17 29.05 -0.49
CA ARG A 604 6.16 29.55 0.90
C ARG A 604 7.54 29.40 1.54
N THR A 605 8.55 29.76 0.77
CA THR A 605 9.96 29.71 1.13
C THR A 605 10.74 30.64 0.21
N ALA A 606 11.96 31.04 0.57
CA ALA A 606 12.88 31.68 -0.36
C ALA A 606 13.52 30.63 -1.29
N GLY A 607 14.00 31.07 -2.45
CA GLY A 607 14.77 30.24 -3.39
C GLY A 607 14.24 30.31 -4.81
N SER A 608 14.17 29.18 -5.52
CA SER A 608 13.79 29.18 -6.93
C SER A 608 13.35 27.83 -7.49
N ALA A 609 12.55 27.89 -8.56
CA ALA A 609 12.23 26.76 -9.42
C ALA A 609 12.13 27.16 -10.90
N SER A 610 12.31 26.18 -11.79
CA SER A 610 12.17 26.36 -13.24
C SER A 610 11.17 25.39 -13.83
N PHE A 611 10.48 25.82 -14.90
CA PHE A 611 9.38 25.08 -15.51
C PHE A 611 9.52 25.08 -17.03
N ALA A 612 9.52 23.89 -17.62
CA ALA A 612 9.49 23.66 -19.07
C ALA A 612 8.36 22.68 -19.42
N ASP A 613 7.54 23.00 -20.42
CA ASP A 613 6.50 22.08 -20.91
C ASP A 613 5.56 21.58 -19.77
N VAL A 614 5.16 22.49 -18.87
CA VAL A 614 4.16 22.20 -17.82
C VAL A 614 2.80 22.69 -18.28
N ASP A 615 1.91 21.74 -18.54
CA ASP A 615 0.54 22.04 -18.93
C ASP A 615 -0.42 21.82 -17.76
N ALA A 616 -1.31 22.78 -17.54
CA ALA A 616 -2.31 22.70 -16.49
C ALA A 616 -3.70 23.09 -17.00
N ARG A 617 -4.71 22.35 -16.57
CA ARG A 617 -6.12 22.69 -16.76
C ARG A 617 -6.90 22.47 -15.46
N ASN A 618 -8.08 23.07 -15.38
CA ASN A 618 -8.97 22.95 -14.22
C ASN A 618 -8.31 23.45 -12.91
N VAL A 619 -7.63 24.59 -12.96
CA VAL A 619 -6.97 25.23 -11.81
C VAL A 619 -7.97 26.08 -11.04
N GLY A 620 -8.13 25.81 -9.74
CA GLY A 620 -9.16 26.44 -8.91
C GLY A 620 -8.88 27.87 -8.46
N ALA A 621 -7.61 28.28 -8.43
CA ALA A 621 -7.16 29.60 -8.03
C ALA A 621 -6.12 30.17 -9.03
N VAL A 622 -5.40 31.22 -8.63
CA VAL A 622 -4.25 31.70 -9.41
C VAL A 622 -3.22 30.57 -9.57
N GLY A 623 -2.65 30.44 -10.78
CA GLY A 623 -1.73 29.36 -11.12
C GLY A 623 -0.51 29.29 -10.20
N VAL A 624 -0.03 30.45 -9.74
CA VAL A 624 1.08 30.58 -8.80
C VAL A 624 0.60 31.35 -7.57
N ASN A 625 0.71 30.73 -6.40
CA ASN A 625 0.58 31.36 -5.09
C ASN A 625 1.99 31.58 -4.50
N ASN A 626 2.57 32.76 -4.71
CA ASN A 626 3.94 33.08 -4.32
C ASN A 626 3.98 33.99 -3.09
N CYS A 627 4.29 33.40 -1.94
CA CYS A 627 4.44 34.06 -0.64
C CYS A 627 5.90 34.32 -0.26
N GLY A 628 6.85 33.64 -0.90
CA GLY A 628 8.27 33.71 -0.54
C GLY A 628 8.49 33.35 0.93
N SER A 629 9.45 34.03 1.57
CA SER A 629 9.66 33.97 3.04
C SER A 629 8.85 35.03 3.79
N PHE A 630 7.76 35.53 3.18
CA PHE A 630 6.78 36.43 3.78
C PHE A 630 7.31 37.83 4.15
N HIS A 631 8.39 38.35 3.53
CA HIS A 631 8.80 39.75 3.76
C HIS A 631 8.06 40.75 2.88
N PHE A 632 7.50 40.31 1.76
CA PHE A 632 6.68 41.12 0.84
C PHE A 632 7.35 42.45 0.44
N THR A 633 8.62 42.37 0.06
CA THR A 633 9.41 43.57 -0.27
C THR A 633 9.01 44.17 -1.62
N PRO A 634 9.35 45.45 -1.89
CA PRO A 634 9.17 46.04 -3.22
C PRO A 634 9.96 45.34 -4.35
N ALA A 635 10.93 44.48 -4.02
CA ALA A 635 11.69 43.70 -4.99
C ALA A 635 10.94 42.43 -5.47
N GLY A 636 9.74 42.18 -4.93
CA GLY A 636 8.97 40.97 -5.18
C GLY A 636 9.21 39.90 -4.11
N SER A 637 8.71 38.70 -4.39
CA SER A 637 8.91 37.52 -3.57
C SER A 637 10.38 37.08 -3.56
N GLU A 638 10.81 36.49 -2.46
CA GLU A 638 12.12 35.84 -2.32
C GLU A 638 12.20 34.50 -3.08
N PHE A 639 11.09 34.06 -3.69
CA PHE A 639 11.04 32.87 -4.54
C PHE A 639 10.95 33.25 -6.02
N GLY A 640 11.98 32.88 -6.78
CA GLY A 640 12.07 33.09 -8.22
C GLY A 640 11.49 31.94 -9.04
N LEU A 641 10.83 32.29 -10.15
CA LEU A 641 10.25 31.39 -11.14
C LEU A 641 10.92 31.64 -12.48
N ALA A 642 11.46 30.58 -13.09
CA ALA A 642 11.99 30.63 -14.45
C ALA A 642 11.06 29.87 -15.40
N ASP A 643 10.50 30.60 -16.37
CA ASP A 643 9.78 30.02 -17.50
C ASP A 643 10.79 29.67 -18.61
N LEU A 644 10.99 28.37 -18.84
CA LEU A 644 11.89 27.84 -19.86
C LEU A 644 11.16 27.53 -21.18
N GLY A 645 9.87 27.86 -21.29
CA GLY A 645 9.04 27.66 -22.48
C GLY A 645 8.10 26.44 -22.39
N GLY A 646 7.02 26.48 -23.17
CA GLY A 646 6.06 25.37 -23.27
C GLY A 646 5.02 25.28 -22.13
N ASN A 647 5.02 26.22 -21.19
CA ASN A 647 4.05 26.22 -20.09
C ASN A 647 2.69 26.77 -20.55
N ASP A 648 1.60 26.02 -20.36
CA ASP A 648 0.23 26.43 -20.77
C ASP A 648 -0.81 26.31 -19.65
N GLY A 649 -1.74 27.27 -19.60
CA GLY A 649 -2.90 27.26 -18.71
C GLY A 649 -2.68 27.75 -17.27
N TRP A 650 -1.45 28.04 -16.84
CA TRP A 650 -1.18 28.46 -15.44
C TRP A 650 -0.11 29.54 -15.24
N LEU A 651 0.98 29.57 -16.03
CA LEU A 651 2.12 30.47 -15.83
C LEU A 651 2.08 31.65 -16.80
N ALA A 652 1.46 32.76 -16.38
CA ALA A 652 1.38 33.97 -17.18
C ALA A 652 2.60 34.91 -16.98
N PRO A 653 3.00 35.72 -17.99
CA PRO A 653 4.17 36.60 -17.88
C PRO A 653 4.17 37.58 -16.70
N TRP A 654 2.99 38.00 -16.22
CA TRP A 654 2.88 38.92 -15.08
C TRP A 654 3.19 38.26 -13.72
N LEU A 655 3.28 36.93 -13.67
CA LEU A 655 3.71 36.16 -12.48
C LEU A 655 5.23 36.13 -12.34
N LEU A 656 5.97 36.49 -13.39
CA LEU A 656 7.41 36.34 -13.47
C LEU A 656 8.17 37.65 -13.16
N PRO A 657 9.43 37.54 -12.69
CA PRO A 657 10.06 36.30 -12.23
C PRO A 657 9.64 35.93 -10.79
N ASN A 658 9.07 36.85 -10.03
CA ASN A 658 8.85 36.67 -8.59
C ASN A 658 7.70 37.55 -8.07
N THR A 659 6.63 37.70 -8.86
CA THR A 659 5.48 38.51 -8.44
C THR A 659 4.85 37.93 -7.16
N ILE A 660 4.59 38.78 -6.18
CA ILE A 660 3.88 38.39 -4.96
C ILE A 660 2.40 38.20 -5.29
N THR A 661 1.91 36.98 -5.14
CA THR A 661 0.50 36.59 -5.34
C THR A 661 -0.08 35.89 -4.12
N CYS A 662 0.58 36.06 -2.97
CA CYS A 662 0.28 35.35 -1.75
C CYS A 662 -1.19 35.46 -1.33
N ASP A 663 -1.89 34.33 -1.41
CA ASP A 663 -3.13 34.06 -0.70
C ASP A 663 -2.83 32.94 0.31
N ASP A 664 -2.92 33.26 1.59
CA ASP A 664 -2.57 32.30 2.64
C ASP A 664 -3.53 31.09 2.62
N ARG A 665 -4.80 31.30 2.28
CA ARG A 665 -5.86 30.28 2.35
C ARG A 665 -6.89 30.49 1.23
N PRO A 666 -6.48 30.33 -0.04
CA PRO A 666 -7.40 30.49 -1.15
C PRO A 666 -8.56 29.50 -1.02
N PRO A 667 -9.79 29.91 -1.37
CA PRO A 667 -10.92 28.99 -1.41
C PRO A 667 -10.61 27.79 -2.31
N VAL A 668 -10.95 26.59 -1.85
CA VAL A 668 -10.78 25.36 -2.63
C VAL A 668 -11.92 25.21 -3.62
N VAL A 669 -11.59 25.05 -4.90
CA VAL A 669 -12.55 24.74 -5.96
C VAL A 669 -12.36 23.29 -6.42
N PRO A 670 -13.25 22.35 -6.06
CA PRO A 670 -13.12 20.96 -6.50
C PRO A 670 -13.02 20.86 -8.03
N PRO A 671 -11.98 20.23 -8.58
CA PRO A 671 -11.86 20.07 -10.02
C PRO A 671 -12.87 19.04 -10.55
N PRO A 672 -13.21 19.09 -11.86
CA PRO A 672 -13.96 18.00 -12.50
C PRO A 672 -13.14 16.70 -12.52
N PRO A 673 -13.79 15.54 -12.77
CA PRO A 673 -13.07 14.28 -12.96
C PRO A 673 -11.99 14.40 -14.05
N PRO A 674 -10.79 13.82 -13.83
CA PRO A 674 -9.72 13.83 -14.82
C PRO A 674 -10.13 13.17 -16.14
N SER A 675 -9.50 13.58 -17.23
CA SER A 675 -9.75 13.04 -18.56
C SER A 675 -8.45 12.84 -19.34
N PRO A 676 -8.44 12.07 -20.45
CA PRO A 676 -7.26 11.96 -21.29
C PRO A 676 -6.72 13.34 -21.70
N TRP A 677 -5.39 13.44 -21.81
CA TRP A 677 -4.70 14.67 -22.19
C TRP A 677 -4.81 14.93 -23.69
#